data_AF-A0A8C8JA41-F1
#
_entry.id   AF-A0A8C8JA41-F1
#
_cell.length_a   1.000
_cell.length_b   1.000
_cell.length_c   1.000
_cell.angle_alpha   90.00
_cell.angle_beta   90.00
_cell.angle_gamma   90.00
#
_symmetry.space_group_name_H-M   'P 1'
#
loop_
_entity.id
_entity.type
_entity.pdbx_description
1 polymer ?
#
loop_
_entity_poly.entity_id
_entity_poly.type
_entity_poly.pdbx_seq_one_letter_code
_entity_poly.pdbx_strand_id
1 'polypeptide(L)'
;PAETGGGRHILTTRYLLARKPSDNLREILQNVAKPHGVTNMRKLGHLNNFIKLLISIGHCEEKFGFTYEEIIICLRLALLNEAKEVRAAGLRVLRYLIRDSNVLQKVLRLQVDYLIARCIDIQQSNEGERTQALRLVRKMITVNALLFPSSVTNSLIAVGTDGLQERDRMVRAAIAIVCELALKNPEVVANRGGLSTILKSVIDCQLSRINEALITTILHLLNHPHTRQYVRNDVELEQILAPFTDFHYRHNADTSEIQLKEDRDARFLSSRMAIVAAFRSWSGIINLCRAGNSGIQSLIGLLSIPNVEVRKGLLEVLYEIFRLPLPIVTQDFTEALLSVDPSRCQDSGKCILPTGIHHLHCLPTLINMAASFDIPKEKRLQASAAVNHLKRFHDKKKQGPKPHSLYLDHIVRKSVSAHHRRETHTRVHRDIYAIKDTEEALMLNLRDSQILNHKQNLDWNWLLIATILKWPNVNLRNNKDEQMHKFVRRLLYFYKPSSKLYAGLELDHPKARQLTVVGCQFIEFLIESDEDGQAYLEELVKDMVAWLSLSSGLKPDRCLQSNGLLTTLSQHYYLFLGTLSAHPHGVKLLEKCGLFQSLLNLCSVKNQDAVLKLAVSTLDYSTDGLARVILSKILTAATDTCRLYATKHLRVLLRAGVEFFSNWGMELLVTQLHDHSKAVSMEALDILDEACEDKANLHALIQLKPALTHLGDKGLLLLLRFLSIPKGFSYLNERGYVSKQLDRWQKEYNLKYVDLIEEQLNEALTTYRKPVDGDNYVRRSNQRLQRPNVYLPVHLYGQLVHDKTGCHLLETQSVVPDLSYTVRSPMLDTWEGIKQLKAALWALGNIGSSNWGLNLLQEENVIPDILALAQHCEVLSVRGTCVYVVGVISKTRQGCEVLKQYGWDTVRHSRQTLWPVTPDEVDKPMTSELSSVPSTLSLNSESTSSRHNSESESQPSELTMKLSTRQQGQFLLNTSSMLDQSDDASLYLRSKPMKDRSPFTILASTRFVRNRFLNSLSLPSKKLRSTSDPKSMGGSRTPTEPKLGGLRRNRTVTEPSIYSSSQGDVSERCTHLWEMQYAYTNAHLYSHSHIELAQARTTSPGGFSLPVMAAGCHCSCFSQS
;
A
#
# COMPACT_ATOMS: atom_id res chain seq x y z
N PRO A 1 -15.45 -13.99 -79.50
CA PRO A 1 -16.01 -13.06 -80.50
C PRO A 1 -17.20 -12.28 -79.90
N ALA A 2 -17.33 -10.99 -80.23
CA ALA A 2 -18.36 -10.05 -79.76
C ALA A 2 -18.39 -9.78 -78.24
N GLU A 3 -17.64 -8.77 -77.80
CA GLU A 3 -17.77 -8.17 -76.46
C GLU A 3 -18.95 -7.18 -76.41
N THR A 4 -19.97 -7.44 -75.58
CA THR A 4 -20.89 -6.40 -75.09
C THR A 4 -21.42 -6.72 -73.69
N GLY A 5 -21.51 -5.70 -72.83
CA GLY A 5 -22.35 -5.71 -71.61
C GLY A 5 -21.69 -6.11 -70.28
N GLY A 6 -21.87 -5.29 -69.23
CA GLY A 6 -22.00 -5.84 -67.86
C GLY A 6 -20.99 -5.50 -66.76
N GLY A 7 -20.49 -4.25 -66.68
CA GLY A 7 -20.14 -3.59 -65.40
C GLY A 7 -19.31 -4.34 -64.33
N ARG A 8 -17.98 -4.25 -64.43
CA ARG A 8 -17.00 -4.64 -63.37
C ARG A 8 -16.12 -3.47 -62.89
N HIS A 9 -16.69 -2.49 -62.20
CA HIS A 9 -15.89 -1.47 -61.49
C HIS A 9 -16.33 -1.29 -60.03
N ILE A 10 -15.65 -2.01 -59.13
CA ILE A 10 -15.40 -1.49 -57.79
C ILE A 10 -14.25 -0.50 -57.96
N LEU A 11 -14.50 0.79 -57.75
CA LEU A 11 -13.49 1.84 -57.91
C LEU A 11 -12.26 1.52 -57.03
N THR A 12 -11.13 1.25 -57.68
CA THR A 12 -9.84 1.04 -57.03
C THR A 12 -9.29 2.37 -56.54
N THR A 13 -8.45 2.36 -55.49
CA THR A 13 -7.96 3.60 -54.84
C THR A 13 -7.23 4.54 -55.81
N ARG A 14 -6.59 4.02 -56.87
CA ARG A 14 -6.00 4.84 -57.95
C ARG A 14 -7.04 5.58 -58.81
N TYR A 15 -8.21 4.99 -59.06
CA TYR A 15 -9.26 5.59 -59.89
C TYR A 15 -10.01 6.72 -59.16
N LEU A 16 -10.15 6.61 -57.83
CA LEU A 16 -10.77 7.64 -56.98
C LEU A 16 -9.99 8.96 -56.91
N LEU A 17 -8.70 8.94 -57.19
CA LEU A 17 -7.83 10.12 -57.19
C LEU A 17 -7.69 10.78 -58.58
N ALA A 18 -8.20 10.13 -59.64
CA ALA A 18 -8.07 10.58 -61.02
C ALA A 18 -9.28 11.40 -61.54
N ARG A 19 -10.39 11.42 -60.82
CA ARG A 19 -11.63 12.16 -61.15
C ARG A 19 -11.88 13.31 -60.18
N LYS A 20 -12.66 14.31 -60.60
CA LYS A 20 -13.08 15.40 -59.71
C LYS A 20 -13.78 14.84 -58.45
N PRO A 21 -13.45 15.33 -57.25
CA PRO A 21 -14.03 14.85 -55.99
C PRO A 21 -15.55 14.87 -55.94
N SER A 22 -16.16 15.93 -56.48
CA SER A 22 -17.60 16.13 -56.61
C SER A 22 -18.30 14.99 -57.33
N ASP A 23 -17.68 14.47 -58.39
CA ASP A 23 -18.29 13.50 -59.30
C ASP A 23 -18.23 12.10 -58.67
N ASN A 24 -17.10 11.78 -58.03
CA ASN A 24 -16.95 10.57 -57.23
C ASN A 24 -17.92 10.57 -56.03
N LEU A 25 -18.10 11.72 -55.36
CA LEU A 25 -19.04 11.85 -54.25
C LEU A 25 -20.49 11.70 -54.72
N ARG A 26 -20.85 12.32 -55.86
CA ARG A 26 -22.16 12.18 -56.51
C ARG A 26 -22.48 10.73 -56.86
N GLU A 27 -21.55 10.01 -57.47
CA GLU A 27 -21.71 8.58 -57.81
C GLU A 27 -21.93 7.73 -56.55
N ILE A 28 -21.13 7.96 -55.51
CA ILE A 28 -21.23 7.24 -54.22
C ILE A 28 -22.60 7.48 -53.56
N LEU A 29 -23.02 8.75 -53.41
CA LEU A 29 -24.27 9.09 -52.74
C LEU A 29 -25.49 8.58 -53.50
N GLN A 30 -25.51 8.70 -54.84
CA GLN A 30 -26.59 8.14 -55.67
C GLN A 30 -26.70 6.62 -55.55
N ASN A 31 -25.58 5.89 -55.56
CA ASN A 31 -25.61 4.42 -55.47
C ASN A 31 -25.89 3.90 -54.06
N VAL A 32 -25.63 4.69 -53.01
CA VAL A 32 -26.07 4.40 -51.64
C VAL A 32 -27.58 4.64 -51.48
N ALA A 33 -28.11 5.75 -52.03
CA ALA A 33 -29.51 6.15 -51.89
C ALA A 33 -30.51 5.32 -52.72
N LYS A 34 -30.10 4.69 -53.83
CA LYS A 34 -30.98 3.86 -54.66
C LYS A 34 -31.55 2.66 -53.86
N PRO A 35 -32.88 2.47 -53.78
CA PRO A 35 -33.47 1.35 -53.05
C PRO A 35 -33.21 0.00 -53.75
N HIS A 36 -33.37 -0.05 -55.07
CA HIS A 36 -33.24 -1.26 -55.89
C HIS A 36 -32.08 -1.15 -56.90
N GLY A 37 -31.60 -2.29 -57.41
CA GLY A 37 -30.58 -2.35 -58.49
C GLY A 37 -29.11 -2.26 -58.06
N VAL A 38 -28.80 -2.05 -56.78
CA VAL A 38 -27.41 -2.03 -56.26
C VAL A 38 -27.27 -3.02 -55.09
N THR A 39 -26.35 -3.98 -55.22
CA THR A 39 -26.13 -5.00 -54.17
C THR A 39 -25.50 -4.40 -52.91
N ASN A 40 -25.82 -4.97 -51.75
CA ASN A 40 -25.31 -4.49 -50.45
C ASN A 40 -23.78 -4.48 -50.37
N MET A 41 -23.10 -5.45 -51.01
CA MET A 41 -21.64 -5.48 -51.10
C MET A 41 -21.07 -4.30 -51.91
N ARG A 42 -21.76 -3.85 -52.97
CA ARG A 42 -21.40 -2.63 -53.72
C ARG A 42 -21.65 -1.38 -52.88
N LYS A 43 -22.79 -1.27 -52.19
CA LYS A 43 -23.09 -0.16 -51.27
C LYS A 43 -22.02 -0.03 -50.17
N LEU A 44 -21.61 -1.14 -49.56
CA LEU A 44 -20.49 -1.22 -48.61
C LEU A 44 -19.16 -0.74 -49.23
N GLY A 45 -18.87 -1.14 -50.46
CA GLY A 45 -17.70 -0.67 -51.21
C GLY A 45 -17.70 0.85 -51.42
N HIS A 46 -18.84 1.42 -51.83
CA HIS A 46 -19.00 2.86 -52.00
C HIS A 46 -18.85 3.62 -50.67
N LEU A 47 -19.43 3.15 -49.56
CA LEU A 47 -19.26 3.75 -48.23
C LEU A 47 -17.80 3.67 -47.73
N ASN A 48 -17.09 2.57 -47.97
CA ASN A 48 -15.67 2.49 -47.63
C ASN A 48 -14.81 3.44 -48.49
N ASN A 49 -15.16 3.61 -49.76
CA ASN A 49 -14.49 4.56 -50.64
C ASN A 49 -14.82 6.03 -50.30
N PHE A 50 -16.02 6.32 -49.77
CA PHE A 50 -16.35 7.63 -49.18
C PHE A 50 -15.35 8.00 -48.08
N ILE A 51 -15.07 7.09 -47.14
CA ILE A 51 -14.14 7.35 -46.03
C ILE A 51 -12.73 7.66 -46.55
N LYS A 52 -12.25 6.91 -47.55
CA LYS A 52 -10.94 7.18 -48.18
C LYS A 52 -10.90 8.59 -48.79
N LEU A 53 -11.95 8.93 -49.55
CA LEU A 53 -12.08 10.22 -50.24
C LEU A 53 -12.11 11.38 -49.23
N LEU A 54 -12.90 11.24 -48.17
CA LEU A 54 -13.01 12.20 -47.07
C LEU A 54 -11.66 12.45 -46.37
N ILE A 55 -10.89 11.39 -46.12
CA ILE A 55 -9.53 11.47 -45.53
C ILE A 55 -8.54 12.16 -46.48
N SER A 56 -8.60 11.86 -47.79
CA SER A 56 -7.63 12.39 -48.77
C SER A 56 -7.82 13.87 -49.15
N ILE A 57 -9.03 14.41 -49.01
CA ILE A 57 -9.41 15.72 -49.59
C ILE A 57 -9.59 16.82 -48.52
N GLY A 58 -9.84 16.41 -47.28
CA GLY A 58 -10.24 17.31 -46.21
C GLY A 58 -11.71 17.69 -46.27
N HIS A 59 -12.20 18.32 -45.21
CA HIS A 59 -13.62 18.63 -45.00
C HIS A 59 -13.94 20.05 -45.49
N CYS A 60 -14.33 20.20 -46.75
CA CYS A 60 -14.74 21.49 -47.33
C CYS A 60 -15.97 21.29 -48.24
N GLU A 61 -17.11 21.94 -47.96
CA GLU A 61 -18.33 21.86 -48.79
C GLU A 61 -18.03 22.23 -50.27
N GLU A 62 -17.19 23.24 -50.51
CA GLU A 62 -16.72 23.65 -51.85
C GLU A 62 -16.02 22.53 -52.64
N LYS A 63 -15.19 21.71 -51.97
CA LYS A 63 -14.48 20.59 -52.61
C LYS A 63 -15.37 19.37 -52.82
N PHE A 64 -16.41 19.24 -52.01
CA PHE A 64 -17.42 18.19 -52.16
C PHE A 64 -18.45 18.52 -53.25
N GLY A 65 -18.73 19.81 -53.50
CA GLY A 65 -19.77 20.24 -54.44
C GLY A 65 -21.19 19.90 -53.98
N PHE A 66 -21.36 19.70 -52.66
CA PHE A 66 -22.61 19.40 -51.96
C PHE A 66 -22.54 19.98 -50.55
N THR A 67 -23.68 20.37 -50.01
CA THR A 67 -23.83 20.78 -48.61
C THR A 67 -23.73 19.57 -47.67
N TYR A 68 -23.34 19.79 -46.42
CA TYR A 68 -23.38 18.71 -45.42
C TYR A 68 -24.79 18.14 -45.21
N GLU A 69 -25.85 18.93 -45.41
CA GLU A 69 -27.23 18.49 -45.20
C GLU A 69 -27.66 17.44 -46.25
N GLU A 70 -27.37 17.66 -47.52
CA GLU A 70 -27.59 16.68 -48.60
C GLU A 70 -26.82 15.38 -48.36
N ILE A 71 -25.55 15.49 -47.96
CA ILE A 71 -24.69 14.35 -47.62
C ILE A 71 -25.31 13.53 -46.47
N ILE A 72 -25.77 14.20 -45.39
CA ILE A 72 -26.39 13.54 -44.24
C ILE A 72 -27.72 12.87 -44.63
N ILE A 73 -28.55 13.52 -45.47
CA ILE A 73 -29.83 12.96 -45.96
C ILE A 73 -29.60 11.67 -46.77
N CYS A 74 -28.54 11.58 -47.56
CA CYS A 74 -28.17 10.36 -48.26
C CYS A 74 -27.59 9.29 -47.31
N LEU A 75 -26.77 9.68 -46.33
CA LEU A 75 -26.13 8.74 -45.40
C LEU A 75 -27.11 8.11 -44.40
N ARG A 76 -28.15 8.84 -43.95
CA ARG A 76 -29.17 8.27 -43.05
C ARG A 76 -29.94 7.10 -43.67
N LEU A 77 -30.07 7.06 -45.00
CA LEU A 77 -30.68 5.93 -45.72
C LEU A 77 -29.85 4.64 -45.59
N ALA A 78 -28.53 4.74 -45.42
CA ALA A 78 -27.68 3.57 -45.19
C ALA A 78 -27.95 2.91 -43.82
N LEU A 79 -28.48 3.66 -42.84
CA LEU A 79 -28.87 3.15 -41.52
C LEU A 79 -30.20 2.38 -41.56
N LEU A 80 -31.01 2.56 -42.60
CA LEU A 80 -32.28 1.86 -42.81
C LEU A 80 -32.14 0.57 -43.65
N ASN A 81 -30.93 0.21 -44.08
CA ASN A 81 -30.71 -0.98 -44.90
C ASN A 81 -30.75 -2.26 -44.04
N GLU A 82 -31.37 -3.33 -44.54
CA GLU A 82 -31.43 -4.66 -43.89
C GLU A 82 -30.04 -5.26 -43.59
N ALA A 83 -29.02 -4.98 -44.40
CA ALA A 83 -27.67 -5.49 -44.20
C ALA A 83 -26.90 -4.75 -43.10
N LYS A 84 -26.60 -5.46 -42.00
CA LYS A 84 -25.84 -4.94 -40.84
C LYS A 84 -24.46 -4.38 -41.19
N GLU A 85 -23.82 -4.91 -42.23
CA GLU A 85 -22.53 -4.44 -42.74
C GLU A 85 -22.65 -3.05 -43.37
N VAL A 86 -23.76 -2.78 -44.07
CA VAL A 86 -24.04 -1.48 -44.69
C VAL A 86 -24.38 -0.44 -43.62
N ARG A 87 -25.20 -0.80 -42.62
CA ARG A 87 -25.50 0.07 -41.46
C ARG A 87 -24.23 0.40 -40.68
N ALA A 88 -23.39 -0.59 -40.37
CA ALA A 88 -22.11 -0.40 -39.70
C ALA A 88 -21.16 0.53 -40.49
N ALA A 89 -21.12 0.41 -41.83
CA ALA A 89 -20.36 1.30 -42.68
C ALA A 89 -20.95 2.73 -42.72
N GLY A 90 -22.28 2.88 -42.73
CA GLY A 90 -22.95 4.19 -42.64
C GLY A 90 -22.63 4.92 -41.33
N LEU A 91 -22.75 4.23 -40.18
CA LEU A 91 -22.35 4.74 -38.87
C LEU A 91 -20.86 5.12 -38.83
N ARG A 92 -20.00 4.31 -39.48
CA ARG A 92 -18.57 4.61 -39.61
C ARG A 92 -18.35 5.89 -40.42
N VAL A 93 -19.01 6.05 -41.57
CA VAL A 93 -18.91 7.27 -42.40
C VAL A 93 -19.35 8.51 -41.61
N LEU A 94 -20.51 8.45 -40.95
CA LEU A 94 -21.02 9.54 -40.09
C LEU A 94 -20.00 9.93 -39.01
N ARG A 95 -19.30 8.96 -38.41
CA ARG A 95 -18.27 9.24 -37.39
C ARG A 95 -17.06 9.99 -37.95
N TYR A 96 -16.65 9.73 -39.19
CA TYR A 96 -15.59 10.53 -39.82
C TYR A 96 -16.11 11.90 -40.27
N LEU A 97 -17.39 12.02 -40.64
CA LEU A 97 -18.00 13.29 -41.05
C LEU A 97 -18.16 14.28 -39.89
N ILE A 98 -18.57 13.81 -38.69
CA ILE A 98 -18.74 14.65 -37.50
C ILE A 98 -17.36 15.00 -36.92
N ARG A 99 -16.84 16.17 -37.30
CA ARG A 99 -15.59 16.73 -36.76
C ARG A 99 -15.83 17.90 -35.80
N ASP A 100 -16.76 18.78 -36.14
CA ASP A 100 -16.99 20.08 -35.50
C ASP A 100 -18.48 20.26 -35.11
N SER A 101 -18.75 21.20 -34.19
CA SER A 101 -20.10 21.39 -33.61
C SER A 101 -21.17 21.77 -34.64
N ASN A 102 -20.82 22.47 -35.74
CA ASN A 102 -21.75 22.82 -36.82
C ASN A 102 -22.29 21.57 -37.54
N VAL A 103 -21.40 20.63 -37.92
CA VAL A 103 -21.81 19.37 -38.56
C VAL A 103 -22.68 18.54 -37.62
N LEU A 104 -22.34 18.50 -36.33
CA LEU A 104 -23.15 17.84 -35.31
C LEU A 104 -24.56 18.46 -35.21
N GLN A 105 -24.69 19.79 -35.18
CA GLN A 105 -25.98 20.48 -35.21
C GLN A 105 -26.80 20.15 -36.46
N LYS A 106 -26.19 20.12 -37.66
CA LYS A 106 -26.85 19.69 -38.91
C LYS A 106 -27.36 18.24 -38.82
N VAL A 107 -26.58 17.32 -38.25
CA VAL A 107 -26.98 15.91 -38.04
C VAL A 107 -28.17 15.79 -37.08
N LEU A 108 -28.18 16.55 -35.99
CA LEU A 108 -29.25 16.55 -34.99
C LEU A 108 -30.53 17.23 -35.50
N ARG A 109 -30.42 18.34 -36.25
CA ARG A 109 -31.54 18.99 -36.94
C ARG A 109 -32.27 18.03 -37.89
N LEU A 110 -31.53 17.14 -38.54
CA LEU A 110 -32.06 16.12 -39.46
C LEU A 110 -32.56 14.83 -38.76
N GLN A 111 -32.62 14.83 -37.41
CA GLN A 111 -33.16 13.76 -36.56
C GLN A 111 -32.52 12.38 -36.79
N VAL A 112 -31.22 12.35 -37.12
CA VAL A 112 -30.46 11.12 -37.36
C VAL A 112 -30.19 10.35 -36.05
N ASP A 113 -30.28 11.03 -34.91
CA ASP A 113 -30.12 10.48 -33.56
C ASP A 113 -31.13 9.35 -33.24
N TYR A 114 -32.38 9.43 -33.72
CA TYR A 114 -33.35 8.33 -33.60
C TYR A 114 -32.89 7.06 -34.33
N LEU A 115 -32.24 7.20 -35.49
CA LEU A 115 -31.70 6.07 -36.24
C LEU A 115 -30.45 5.50 -35.56
N ILE A 116 -29.64 6.35 -34.93
CA ILE A 116 -28.48 5.92 -34.14
C ILE A 116 -28.93 5.13 -32.90
N ALA A 117 -29.95 5.61 -32.17
CA ALA A 117 -30.57 4.89 -31.05
C ALA A 117 -31.11 3.52 -31.49
N ARG A 118 -31.87 3.46 -32.60
CA ARG A 118 -32.34 2.20 -33.20
C ARG A 118 -31.19 1.22 -33.50
N CYS A 119 -30.05 1.69 -33.99
CA CYS A 119 -28.86 0.85 -34.25
C CYS A 119 -28.13 0.40 -32.97
N ILE A 120 -28.44 0.95 -31.80
CA ILE A 120 -27.89 0.55 -30.50
C ILE A 120 -28.79 -0.49 -29.82
N ASP A 121 -30.11 -0.31 -29.88
CA ASP A 121 -31.07 -1.17 -29.17
C ASP A 121 -31.31 -2.52 -29.87
N ILE A 122 -31.26 -2.57 -31.21
CA ILE A 122 -31.54 -3.81 -31.94
C ILE A 122 -30.39 -4.83 -31.76
N GLN A 123 -30.62 -5.85 -30.93
CA GLN A 123 -29.72 -7.00 -30.71
C GLN A 123 -30.00 -8.15 -31.70
N GLN A 124 -29.44 -8.06 -32.92
CA GLN A 124 -29.63 -9.04 -34.00
C GLN A 124 -28.30 -9.57 -34.56
N SER A 125 -27.47 -10.24 -33.74
CA SER A 125 -26.15 -10.79 -34.16
C SER A 125 -25.20 -9.74 -34.78
N ASN A 126 -25.35 -8.48 -34.37
CA ASN A 126 -24.81 -7.28 -35.02
C ASN A 126 -23.81 -6.52 -34.13
N GLU A 127 -23.01 -7.23 -33.34
CA GLU A 127 -22.00 -6.63 -32.42
C GLU A 127 -21.11 -5.59 -33.13
N GLY A 128 -20.72 -5.83 -34.39
CA GLY A 128 -19.92 -4.90 -35.18
C GLY A 128 -20.62 -3.58 -35.54
N GLU A 129 -21.94 -3.62 -35.75
CA GLU A 129 -22.79 -2.45 -35.99
C GLU A 129 -22.92 -1.61 -34.72
N ARG A 130 -23.35 -2.25 -33.62
CA ARG A 130 -23.49 -1.63 -32.29
C ARG A 130 -22.17 -1.02 -31.84
N THR A 131 -21.04 -1.68 -32.12
CA THR A 131 -19.69 -1.13 -31.88
C THR A 131 -19.40 0.15 -32.69
N GLN A 132 -19.86 0.27 -33.95
CA GLN A 132 -19.71 1.52 -34.69
C GLN A 132 -20.65 2.61 -34.16
N ALA A 133 -21.87 2.27 -33.73
CA ALA A 133 -22.81 3.20 -33.11
C ALA A 133 -22.22 3.78 -31.80
N LEU A 134 -21.78 2.94 -30.86
CA LEU A 134 -21.16 3.39 -29.61
C LEU A 134 -19.90 4.26 -29.87
N ARG A 135 -19.10 3.96 -30.90
CA ARG A 135 -17.96 4.80 -31.31
C ARG A 135 -18.37 6.13 -31.93
N LEU A 136 -19.48 6.17 -32.68
CA LEU A 136 -20.07 7.40 -33.21
C LEU A 136 -20.57 8.28 -32.07
N VAL A 137 -21.28 7.68 -31.11
CA VAL A 137 -21.79 8.35 -29.91
C VAL A 137 -20.67 8.95 -29.06
N ARG A 138 -19.60 8.19 -28.77
CA ARG A 138 -18.42 8.76 -28.08
C ARG A 138 -17.81 9.94 -28.85
N LYS A 139 -17.74 9.87 -30.19
CA LYS A 139 -17.27 11.00 -31.01
C LYS A 139 -18.20 12.21 -30.91
N MET A 140 -19.52 12.05 -30.81
CA MET A 140 -20.45 13.16 -30.56
C MET A 140 -20.15 13.84 -29.21
N ILE A 141 -19.96 13.05 -28.13
CA ILE A 141 -19.57 13.54 -26.79
C ILE A 141 -18.19 14.23 -26.80
N THR A 142 -17.25 13.76 -27.63
CA THR A 142 -15.94 14.42 -27.82
C THR A 142 -16.06 15.76 -28.55
N VAL A 143 -16.98 15.90 -29.50
CA VAL A 143 -17.15 17.13 -30.29
C VAL A 143 -17.95 18.19 -29.55
N ASN A 144 -19.12 17.84 -29.01
CA ASN A 144 -19.89 18.72 -28.13
C ASN A 144 -20.88 17.90 -27.28
N ALA A 145 -20.62 17.79 -25.98
CA ALA A 145 -21.45 17.04 -25.04
C ALA A 145 -22.72 17.80 -24.60
N LEU A 146 -22.76 19.13 -24.73
CA LEU A 146 -23.93 19.94 -24.35
C LEU A 146 -25.09 19.74 -25.32
N LEU A 147 -24.80 19.44 -26.59
CA LEU A 147 -25.78 19.15 -27.64
C LEU A 147 -26.21 17.67 -27.70
N PHE A 148 -25.91 16.87 -26.68
CA PHE A 148 -26.09 15.43 -26.75
C PHE A 148 -27.58 15.03 -26.68
N PRO A 149 -28.10 14.20 -27.62
CA PRO A 149 -29.53 13.97 -27.74
C PRO A 149 -30.09 13.02 -26.67
N SER A 150 -31.29 13.34 -26.17
CA SER A 150 -32.04 12.52 -25.21
C SER A 150 -32.39 11.12 -25.75
N SER A 151 -32.60 10.97 -27.06
CA SER A 151 -32.94 9.70 -27.72
C SER A 151 -31.86 8.63 -27.50
N VAL A 152 -30.61 8.99 -27.82
CA VAL A 152 -29.43 8.15 -27.61
C VAL A 152 -29.14 7.98 -26.11
N THR A 153 -29.39 9.01 -25.30
CA THR A 153 -29.23 8.92 -23.83
C THR A 153 -30.14 7.84 -23.25
N ASN A 154 -31.43 7.82 -23.63
CA ASN A 154 -32.39 6.80 -23.20
C ASN A 154 -31.99 5.40 -23.66
N SER A 155 -31.58 5.24 -24.92
CA SER A 155 -31.09 3.97 -25.48
C SER A 155 -29.89 3.41 -24.70
N LEU A 156 -28.88 4.24 -24.40
CA LEU A 156 -27.73 3.83 -23.58
C LEU A 156 -28.13 3.43 -22.15
N ILE A 157 -29.08 4.16 -21.55
CA ILE A 157 -29.56 3.91 -20.19
C ILE A 157 -30.38 2.60 -20.15
N ALA A 158 -31.22 2.34 -21.14
CA ALA A 158 -31.99 1.09 -21.25
C ALA A 158 -31.06 -0.13 -21.37
N VAL A 159 -30.11 -0.09 -22.33
CA VAL A 159 -29.07 -1.13 -22.50
C VAL A 159 -28.24 -1.32 -21.22
N GLY A 160 -27.98 -0.25 -20.46
CA GLY A 160 -27.28 -0.31 -19.18
C GLY A 160 -28.10 -0.91 -18.03
N THR A 161 -29.43 -0.72 -18.01
CA THR A 161 -30.29 -1.05 -16.85
C THR A 161 -30.77 -2.50 -16.86
N ASP A 162 -31.17 -2.99 -18.04
CA ASP A 162 -31.85 -4.29 -18.17
C ASP A 162 -31.04 -5.30 -19.00
N GLY A 163 -30.10 -4.83 -19.83
CA GLY A 163 -29.31 -5.69 -20.73
C GLY A 163 -28.47 -6.77 -20.01
N LEU A 164 -28.23 -6.66 -18.70
CA LEU A 164 -27.58 -7.74 -17.93
C LEU A 164 -28.49 -8.98 -17.83
N GLN A 165 -29.81 -8.77 -17.69
CA GLN A 165 -30.80 -9.85 -17.68
C GLN A 165 -30.91 -10.49 -19.08
N GLU A 166 -30.91 -9.65 -20.12
CA GLU A 166 -30.92 -10.07 -21.54
C GLU A 166 -29.58 -10.68 -22.02
N ARG A 167 -28.57 -10.73 -21.14
CA ARG A 167 -27.20 -11.22 -21.41
C ARG A 167 -26.47 -10.46 -22.52
N ASP A 168 -26.80 -9.18 -22.69
CA ASP A 168 -26.11 -8.30 -23.64
C ASP A 168 -24.65 -8.07 -23.21
N ARG A 169 -23.74 -8.19 -24.18
CA ARG A 169 -22.30 -7.96 -24.01
C ARG A 169 -21.95 -6.47 -24.03
N MET A 170 -22.83 -5.61 -24.55
CA MET A 170 -22.61 -4.17 -24.68
C MET A 170 -23.03 -3.37 -23.43
N VAL A 171 -23.77 -3.94 -22.48
CA VAL A 171 -24.22 -3.33 -21.21
C VAL A 171 -23.17 -2.42 -20.60
N ARG A 172 -22.01 -3.01 -20.28
CA ARG A 172 -20.93 -2.28 -19.65
C ARG A 172 -20.49 -1.12 -20.55
N ALA A 173 -20.30 -1.37 -21.85
CA ALA A 173 -19.78 -0.36 -22.78
C ALA A 173 -20.74 0.82 -22.97
N ALA A 174 -22.06 0.60 -22.83
CA ALA A 174 -23.04 1.67 -22.73
C ALA A 174 -22.88 2.46 -21.41
N ILE A 175 -22.79 1.78 -20.26
CA ILE A 175 -22.61 2.43 -18.95
C ILE A 175 -21.32 3.26 -18.90
N ALA A 176 -20.22 2.80 -19.50
CA ALA A 176 -19.00 3.59 -19.65
C ALA A 176 -19.27 4.92 -20.36
N ILE A 177 -20.04 4.90 -21.44
CA ILE A 177 -20.40 6.09 -22.22
C ILE A 177 -21.35 6.99 -21.44
N VAL A 178 -22.30 6.44 -20.68
CA VAL A 178 -23.16 7.21 -19.75
C VAL A 178 -22.31 7.91 -18.69
N CYS A 179 -21.29 7.23 -18.15
CA CYS A 179 -20.33 7.80 -17.20
C CYS A 179 -19.43 8.89 -17.85
N GLU A 180 -18.99 8.73 -19.11
CA GLU A 180 -18.26 9.78 -19.84
C GLU A 180 -19.13 11.00 -20.13
N LEU A 181 -20.42 10.78 -20.43
CA LEU A 181 -21.40 11.83 -20.65
C LEU A 181 -21.72 12.58 -19.35
N ALA A 182 -21.93 11.87 -18.23
CA ALA A 182 -22.27 12.46 -16.94
C ALA A 182 -21.23 13.48 -16.44
N LEU A 183 -19.94 13.24 -16.73
CA LEU A 183 -18.85 14.17 -16.38
C LEU A 183 -18.86 15.48 -17.22
N LYS A 184 -19.47 15.49 -18.40
CA LYS A 184 -19.49 16.65 -19.32
C LYS A 184 -20.86 17.33 -19.43
N ASN A 185 -21.93 16.57 -19.25
CA ASN A 185 -23.32 17.00 -19.27
C ASN A 185 -24.10 16.16 -18.26
N PRO A 186 -24.01 16.47 -16.96
CA PRO A 186 -24.73 15.73 -15.92
C PRO A 186 -26.25 15.92 -16.02
N GLU A 187 -26.72 17.07 -16.49
CA GLU A 187 -28.14 17.41 -16.60
C GLU A 187 -28.91 16.40 -17.46
N VAL A 188 -28.44 16.12 -18.69
CA VAL A 188 -29.12 15.18 -19.59
C VAL A 188 -29.14 13.75 -19.04
N VAL A 189 -28.14 13.36 -18.24
CA VAL A 189 -28.07 12.03 -17.62
C VAL A 189 -28.99 11.94 -16.40
N ALA A 190 -28.99 12.96 -15.54
CA ALA A 190 -29.85 13.03 -14.36
C ALA A 190 -31.33 13.08 -14.72
N ASN A 191 -31.71 13.94 -15.69
CA ASN A 191 -33.09 14.07 -16.17
C ASN A 191 -33.65 12.80 -16.83
N ARG A 192 -32.79 11.85 -17.21
CA ARG A 192 -33.17 10.53 -17.75
C ARG A 192 -32.93 9.37 -16.78
N GLY A 193 -32.62 9.66 -15.51
CA GLY A 193 -32.41 8.63 -14.47
C GLY A 193 -31.09 7.86 -14.56
N GLY A 194 -30.17 8.25 -15.45
CA GLY A 194 -28.93 7.52 -15.71
C GLY A 194 -27.98 7.42 -14.52
N LEU A 195 -28.04 8.35 -13.57
CA LEU A 195 -27.30 8.26 -12.31
C LEU A 195 -27.74 7.06 -11.46
N SER A 196 -29.06 6.79 -11.42
CA SER A 196 -29.60 5.59 -10.76
C SER A 196 -29.18 4.30 -11.48
N THR A 197 -29.08 4.31 -12.82
CA THR A 197 -28.55 3.18 -13.58
C THR A 197 -27.07 2.93 -13.28
N ILE A 198 -26.25 3.98 -13.13
CA ILE A 198 -24.85 3.84 -12.69
C ILE A 198 -24.79 3.20 -11.30
N LEU A 199 -25.58 3.69 -10.34
CA LEU A 199 -25.62 3.15 -8.97
C LEU A 199 -26.13 1.70 -8.92
N LYS A 200 -27.17 1.35 -9.69
CA LYS A 200 -27.61 -0.05 -9.87
C LYS A 200 -26.44 -0.90 -10.40
N SER A 201 -25.77 -0.42 -11.44
CA SER A 201 -24.62 -1.09 -12.08
C SER A 201 -23.41 -1.28 -11.15
N VAL A 202 -23.22 -0.41 -10.14
CA VAL A 202 -22.19 -0.61 -9.09
C VAL A 202 -22.49 -1.88 -8.29
N ILE A 203 -23.75 -2.08 -7.89
CA ILE A 203 -24.22 -3.22 -7.10
C ILE A 203 -24.26 -4.53 -7.93
N ASP A 204 -24.33 -4.44 -9.27
CA ASP A 204 -24.11 -5.55 -10.21
C ASP A 204 -22.62 -5.87 -10.48
N CYS A 205 -21.68 -4.96 -10.17
CA CYS A 205 -20.30 -5.11 -10.61
C CYS A 205 -19.38 -5.76 -9.56
N GLN A 206 -19.02 -7.02 -9.77
CA GLN A 206 -18.02 -7.76 -8.97
C GLN A 206 -16.55 -7.41 -9.30
N LEU A 207 -16.30 -6.54 -10.29
CA LEU A 207 -14.95 -6.21 -10.77
C LEU A 207 -14.46 -4.90 -10.15
N SER A 208 -13.47 -4.97 -9.25
CA SER A 208 -13.02 -3.82 -8.42
C SER A 208 -12.72 -2.54 -9.19
N ARG A 209 -11.92 -2.61 -10.26
CA ARG A 209 -11.60 -1.43 -11.08
C ARG A 209 -12.82 -0.79 -11.74
N ILE A 210 -13.81 -1.58 -12.13
CA ILE A 210 -15.03 -1.06 -12.78
C ILE A 210 -15.99 -0.53 -11.72
N ASN A 211 -16.19 -1.24 -10.62
CA ASN A 211 -16.98 -0.78 -9.47
C ASN A 211 -16.44 0.56 -8.93
N GLU A 212 -15.11 0.68 -8.74
CA GLU A 212 -14.43 1.92 -8.35
C GLU A 212 -14.59 3.03 -9.42
N ALA A 213 -14.50 2.72 -10.72
CA ALA A 213 -14.75 3.70 -11.79
C ALA A 213 -16.18 4.28 -11.75
N LEU A 214 -17.18 3.41 -11.62
CA LEU A 214 -18.59 3.78 -11.63
C LEU A 214 -18.91 4.68 -10.43
N ILE A 215 -18.55 4.27 -9.21
CA ILE A 215 -18.79 5.08 -8.01
C ILE A 215 -17.97 6.37 -8.01
N THR A 216 -16.77 6.38 -8.59
CA THR A 216 -15.96 7.61 -8.76
C THR A 216 -16.71 8.68 -9.55
N THR A 217 -17.54 8.32 -10.55
CA THR A 217 -18.32 9.32 -11.30
C THR A 217 -19.36 10.02 -10.42
N ILE A 218 -20.12 9.28 -9.62
CA ILE A 218 -21.09 9.84 -8.66
C ILE A 218 -20.39 10.70 -7.61
N LEU A 219 -19.26 10.21 -7.08
CA LEU A 219 -18.43 10.92 -6.10
C LEU A 219 -17.79 12.21 -6.68
N HIS A 220 -17.52 12.24 -7.99
CA HIS A 220 -17.06 13.44 -8.69
C HIS A 220 -18.19 14.47 -8.83
N LEU A 221 -19.40 14.04 -9.22
CA LEU A 221 -20.56 14.94 -9.30
C LEU A 221 -20.90 15.57 -7.95
N LEU A 222 -20.74 14.83 -6.85
CA LEU A 222 -20.90 15.36 -5.49
C LEU A 222 -19.80 16.36 -5.06
N ASN A 223 -18.65 16.41 -5.75
CA ASN A 223 -17.52 17.25 -5.35
C ASN A 223 -17.76 18.75 -5.60
N HIS A 224 -18.28 19.13 -6.78
CA HIS A 224 -18.48 20.52 -7.18
C HIS A 224 -19.96 20.96 -7.01
N PRO A 225 -20.26 22.18 -6.50
CA PRO A 225 -21.63 22.66 -6.31
C PRO A 225 -22.53 22.58 -7.56
N HIS A 226 -22.05 23.08 -8.70
CA HIS A 226 -22.77 23.05 -9.99
C HIS A 226 -23.16 21.65 -10.45
N THR A 227 -22.46 20.60 -10.02
CA THR A 227 -22.78 19.20 -10.35
C THR A 227 -23.53 18.49 -9.23
N ARG A 228 -23.34 18.92 -7.97
CA ARG A 228 -23.95 18.33 -6.77
C ARG A 228 -25.47 18.43 -6.77
N GLN A 229 -26.03 19.51 -7.33
CA GLN A 229 -27.47 19.72 -7.46
C GLN A 229 -28.22 18.61 -8.23
N TYR A 230 -27.53 17.85 -9.09
CA TYR A 230 -28.13 16.76 -9.87
C TYR A 230 -28.19 15.43 -9.12
N VAL A 231 -27.49 15.30 -7.99
CA VAL A 231 -27.48 14.10 -7.16
C VAL A 231 -28.40 14.33 -5.96
N ARG A 232 -29.43 13.51 -5.79
CA ARG A 232 -30.34 13.66 -4.65
C ARG A 232 -29.62 13.34 -3.35
N ASN A 233 -29.61 14.31 -2.42
CA ASN A 233 -29.15 14.08 -1.06
C ASN A 233 -29.90 12.88 -0.45
N ASP A 234 -29.16 12.08 0.32
CA ASP A 234 -29.61 11.01 1.22
C ASP A 234 -30.28 9.78 0.56
N VAL A 235 -30.74 9.85 -0.70
CA VAL A 235 -31.30 8.70 -1.42
C VAL A 235 -30.27 8.01 -2.32
N GLU A 236 -29.56 8.76 -3.17
CA GLU A 236 -28.80 8.15 -4.28
C GLU A 236 -27.51 7.46 -3.81
N LEU A 237 -26.66 8.16 -3.04
CA LEU A 237 -25.41 7.57 -2.56
C LEU A 237 -25.66 6.40 -1.58
N GLU A 238 -26.75 6.46 -0.80
CA GLU A 238 -27.08 5.42 0.19
C GLU A 238 -27.64 4.13 -0.44
N GLN A 239 -28.00 4.13 -1.73
CA GLN A 239 -28.34 2.88 -2.45
C GLN A 239 -27.21 1.84 -2.39
N ILE A 240 -25.94 2.26 -2.33
CA ILE A 240 -24.81 1.32 -2.21
C ILE A 240 -24.80 0.60 -0.84
N LEU A 241 -25.50 1.14 0.16
CA LEU A 241 -25.66 0.56 1.50
C LEU A 241 -26.87 -0.38 1.59
N ALA A 242 -27.80 -0.30 0.64
CA ALA A 242 -29.05 -1.06 0.63
C ALA A 242 -28.88 -2.58 0.85
N PRO A 243 -27.88 -3.27 0.25
CA PRO A 243 -27.65 -4.69 0.49
C PRO A 243 -27.29 -5.05 1.95
N PHE A 244 -26.80 -4.10 2.75
CA PHE A 244 -26.53 -4.29 4.17
C PHE A 244 -27.68 -3.82 5.08
N THR A 245 -28.37 -2.73 4.71
CA THR A 245 -29.45 -2.13 5.51
C THR A 245 -30.79 -2.86 5.38
N ASP A 246 -31.07 -3.47 4.23
CA ASP A 246 -32.30 -4.26 4.00
C ASP A 246 -32.00 -5.76 4.06
N PHE A 247 -32.56 -6.44 5.08
CA PHE A 247 -32.38 -7.89 5.27
C PHE A 247 -33.08 -8.74 4.20
N HIS A 248 -34.03 -8.17 3.45
CA HIS A 248 -34.76 -8.83 2.38
C HIS A 248 -34.47 -8.21 1.00
N TYR A 249 -33.33 -7.52 0.87
CA TYR A 249 -32.92 -6.81 -0.33
C TYR A 249 -33.03 -7.68 -1.60
N ARG A 250 -33.86 -7.22 -2.55
CA ARG A 250 -33.98 -7.80 -3.90
C ARG A 250 -33.54 -6.77 -4.93
N HIS A 251 -32.42 -7.06 -5.58
CA HIS A 251 -31.85 -6.16 -6.60
C HIS A 251 -32.63 -6.18 -7.92
N ASN A 252 -33.13 -7.35 -8.31
CA ASN A 252 -34.04 -7.57 -9.43
C ASN A 252 -35.23 -8.38 -8.93
N ALA A 253 -36.45 -8.08 -9.40
CA ALA A 253 -37.67 -8.75 -8.97
C ALA A 253 -37.73 -10.23 -9.44
N ASP A 254 -37.18 -10.51 -10.62
CA ASP A 254 -37.32 -11.79 -11.33
C ASP A 254 -36.22 -12.83 -11.03
N THR A 255 -35.36 -12.57 -10.03
CA THR A 255 -34.30 -13.51 -9.63
C THR A 255 -34.90 -14.78 -9.03
N SER A 256 -34.57 -15.94 -9.63
CA SER A 256 -35.07 -17.25 -9.17
C SER A 256 -34.60 -17.61 -7.75
N GLU A 257 -35.47 -18.27 -6.96
CA GLU A 257 -35.20 -18.58 -5.54
C GLU A 257 -33.91 -19.39 -5.33
N ILE A 258 -33.59 -20.29 -6.27
CA ILE A 258 -32.39 -21.13 -6.25
C ILE A 258 -31.10 -20.29 -6.31
N GLN A 259 -31.15 -19.11 -6.95
CA GLN A 259 -30.00 -18.23 -7.14
C GLN A 259 -29.89 -17.12 -6.09
N LEU A 260 -30.92 -16.91 -5.26
CA LEU A 260 -30.97 -15.79 -4.29
C LEU A 260 -29.75 -15.73 -3.37
N LYS A 261 -29.21 -16.87 -2.94
CA LYS A 261 -28.04 -16.88 -2.05
C LYS A 261 -26.77 -16.43 -2.76
N GLU A 262 -26.52 -16.92 -3.97
CA GLU A 262 -25.36 -16.54 -4.78
C GLU A 262 -25.45 -15.07 -5.24
N ASP A 263 -26.66 -14.63 -5.60
CA ASP A 263 -26.94 -13.23 -5.93
C ASP A 263 -26.66 -12.32 -4.73
N ARG A 264 -27.21 -12.64 -3.55
CA ARG A 264 -27.01 -11.89 -2.31
C ARG A 264 -25.54 -11.80 -1.90
N ASP A 265 -24.80 -12.91 -1.96
CA ASP A 265 -23.36 -12.92 -1.65
C ASP A 265 -22.56 -12.07 -2.66
N ALA A 266 -23.00 -12.03 -3.93
CA ALA A 266 -22.48 -11.08 -4.92
C ALA A 266 -22.83 -9.61 -4.60
N ARG A 267 -24.07 -9.31 -4.16
CA ARG A 267 -24.48 -7.95 -3.74
C ARG A 267 -23.65 -7.46 -2.57
N PHE A 268 -23.40 -8.30 -1.56
CA PHE A 268 -22.51 -7.96 -0.44
C PHE A 268 -21.09 -7.65 -0.90
N LEU A 269 -20.53 -8.43 -1.83
CA LEU A 269 -19.20 -8.18 -2.37
C LEU A 269 -19.13 -6.83 -3.12
N SER A 270 -20.06 -6.59 -4.05
CA SER A 270 -20.11 -5.36 -4.84
C SER A 270 -20.41 -4.11 -4.01
N SER A 271 -21.28 -4.23 -3.01
CA SER A 271 -21.55 -3.17 -2.03
C SER A 271 -20.33 -2.88 -1.14
N ARG A 272 -19.68 -3.91 -0.58
CA ARG A 272 -18.43 -3.75 0.18
C ARG A 272 -17.38 -2.97 -0.60
N MET A 273 -17.19 -3.32 -1.87
CA MET A 273 -16.22 -2.66 -2.75
C MET A 273 -16.58 -1.19 -3.00
N ALA A 274 -17.86 -0.89 -3.21
CA ALA A 274 -18.36 0.48 -3.41
C ALA A 274 -18.22 1.36 -2.16
N ILE A 275 -18.55 0.81 -0.97
CA ILE A 275 -18.41 1.48 0.32
C ILE A 275 -16.94 1.80 0.58
N VAL A 276 -16.06 0.81 0.43
CA VAL A 276 -14.62 0.98 0.61
C VAL A 276 -14.04 1.99 -0.40
N ALA A 277 -14.56 2.02 -1.64
CA ALA A 277 -14.21 3.04 -2.64
C ALA A 277 -14.65 4.45 -2.22
N ALA A 278 -15.87 4.60 -1.69
CA ALA A 278 -16.36 5.89 -1.19
C ALA A 278 -15.52 6.42 -0.02
N PHE A 279 -15.13 5.56 0.93
CA PHE A 279 -14.25 5.93 2.04
C PHE A 279 -12.80 6.28 1.63
N ARG A 280 -12.41 6.13 0.35
CA ARG A 280 -11.12 6.60 -0.19
C ARG A 280 -11.20 7.99 -0.81
N SER A 281 -12.41 8.56 -0.98
CA SER A 281 -12.62 9.91 -1.51
C SER A 281 -13.12 10.88 -0.45
N TRP A 282 -12.61 12.11 -0.44
CA TRP A 282 -13.13 13.18 0.42
C TRP A 282 -14.62 13.47 0.19
N SER A 283 -15.10 13.37 -1.05
CA SER A 283 -16.54 13.51 -1.33
C SER A 283 -17.37 12.33 -0.83
N GLY A 284 -16.79 11.13 -0.70
CA GLY A 284 -17.48 10.00 -0.08
C GLY A 284 -17.51 10.13 1.44
N ILE A 285 -16.36 10.39 2.06
CA ILE A 285 -16.21 10.59 3.51
C ILE A 285 -17.16 11.69 4.01
N ILE A 286 -17.13 12.88 3.39
CA ILE A 286 -17.92 14.03 3.87
C ILE A 286 -19.42 13.81 3.69
N ASN A 287 -19.86 13.11 2.63
CA ASN A 287 -21.29 12.87 2.41
C ASN A 287 -21.82 11.67 3.23
N LEU A 288 -21.05 10.60 3.42
CA LEU A 288 -21.45 9.44 4.25
C LEU A 288 -21.37 9.71 5.75
N CYS A 289 -20.62 10.72 6.19
CA CYS A 289 -20.43 11.10 7.59
C CYS A 289 -21.02 12.49 7.94
N ARG A 290 -22.05 12.94 7.22
CA ARG A 290 -22.75 14.20 7.55
C ARG A 290 -23.36 14.15 8.97
N ALA A 291 -23.44 15.31 9.61
CA ALA A 291 -24.14 15.45 10.89
C ALA A 291 -25.65 15.24 10.68
N GLY A 292 -26.25 14.33 11.45
CA GLY A 292 -27.65 13.88 11.29
C GLY A 292 -27.73 12.39 10.92
N ASN A 293 -28.89 11.98 10.39
CA ASN A 293 -29.17 10.62 9.93
C ASN A 293 -28.31 10.27 8.71
N SER A 294 -27.08 9.82 8.96
CA SER A 294 -26.09 9.52 7.91
C SER A 294 -25.92 8.02 7.72
N GLY A 295 -25.63 7.60 6.50
CA GLY A 295 -25.36 6.20 6.15
C GLY A 295 -24.35 5.50 7.07
N ILE A 296 -23.33 6.21 7.60
CA ILE A 296 -22.41 5.60 8.58
C ILE A 296 -23.08 5.26 9.92
N GLN A 297 -24.01 6.09 10.40
CA GLN A 297 -24.79 5.79 11.61
C GLN A 297 -25.70 4.58 11.36
N SER A 298 -26.33 4.49 10.19
CA SER A 298 -27.12 3.33 9.77
C SER A 298 -26.27 2.05 9.77
N LEU A 299 -25.06 2.07 9.18
CA LEU A 299 -24.12 0.94 9.19
C LEU A 299 -23.69 0.53 10.61
N ILE A 300 -23.44 1.50 11.51
CA ILE A 300 -23.06 1.22 12.90
C ILE A 300 -24.25 0.67 13.70
N GLY A 301 -25.48 1.15 13.43
CA GLY A 301 -26.71 0.62 14.02
C GLY A 301 -26.90 -0.87 13.69
N LEU A 302 -26.69 -1.27 12.43
CA LEU A 302 -26.79 -2.67 12.00
C LEU A 302 -25.82 -3.63 12.72
N LEU A 303 -24.62 -3.18 13.09
CA LEU A 303 -23.68 -4.01 13.86
C LEU A 303 -24.26 -4.44 15.22
N SER A 304 -25.10 -3.58 15.81
CA SER A 304 -25.77 -3.83 17.09
C SER A 304 -26.92 -4.85 16.97
N ILE A 305 -27.50 -5.03 15.78
CA ILE A 305 -28.57 -6.00 15.51
C ILE A 305 -27.96 -7.43 15.44
N PRO A 306 -28.61 -8.46 16.02
CA PRO A 306 -28.09 -9.83 16.07
C PRO A 306 -28.19 -10.61 14.73
N ASN A 307 -27.91 -9.98 13.59
CA ASN A 307 -27.79 -10.67 12.29
C ASN A 307 -26.31 -11.04 12.03
N VAL A 308 -25.99 -12.33 12.07
CA VAL A 308 -24.61 -12.85 11.93
C VAL A 308 -24.03 -12.60 10.54
N GLU A 309 -24.83 -12.71 9.48
CA GLU A 309 -24.37 -12.58 8.10
C GLU A 309 -24.00 -11.12 7.78
N VAL A 310 -24.92 -10.19 8.10
CA VAL A 310 -24.71 -8.74 7.92
C VAL A 310 -23.55 -8.27 8.81
N ARG A 311 -23.51 -8.68 10.09
CA ARG A 311 -22.40 -8.30 11.00
C ARG A 311 -21.05 -8.80 10.49
N LYS A 312 -20.97 -10.02 9.94
CA LYS A 312 -19.73 -10.53 9.33
C LYS A 312 -19.32 -9.68 8.13
N GLY A 313 -20.23 -9.39 7.21
CA GLY A 313 -19.95 -8.58 6.03
C GLY A 313 -19.52 -7.15 6.39
N LEU A 314 -20.17 -6.52 7.36
CA LEU A 314 -19.79 -5.19 7.87
C LEU A 314 -18.44 -5.19 8.59
N LEU A 315 -18.09 -6.26 9.31
CA LEU A 315 -16.73 -6.39 9.85
C LEU A 315 -15.70 -6.47 8.72
N GLU A 316 -15.94 -7.25 7.66
CA GLU A 316 -15.03 -7.28 6.50
C GLU A 316 -14.89 -5.90 5.83
N VAL A 317 -15.97 -5.11 5.72
CA VAL A 317 -15.93 -3.70 5.28
C VAL A 317 -15.01 -2.87 6.18
N LEU A 318 -15.19 -2.91 7.50
CA LEU A 318 -14.37 -2.13 8.46
C LEU A 318 -12.89 -2.53 8.42
N TYR A 319 -12.59 -3.83 8.34
CA TYR A 319 -11.22 -4.32 8.17
C TYR A 319 -10.60 -3.77 6.87
N GLU A 320 -11.34 -3.75 5.75
CA GLU A 320 -10.81 -3.20 4.49
C GLU A 320 -10.66 -1.66 4.52
N ILE A 321 -11.59 -0.91 5.13
CA ILE A 321 -11.49 0.56 5.31
C ILE A 321 -10.23 0.93 6.09
N PHE A 322 -10.01 0.31 7.27
CA PHE A 322 -8.81 0.53 8.08
C PHE A 322 -7.58 -0.25 7.56
N ARG A 323 -7.72 -0.90 6.39
CA ARG A 323 -6.71 -1.72 5.69
C ARG A 323 -6.15 -2.90 6.51
N LEU A 324 -6.80 -3.27 7.62
CA LEU A 324 -6.33 -4.25 8.58
C LEU A 324 -6.32 -5.68 8.00
N PRO A 325 -5.32 -6.52 8.31
CA PRO A 325 -5.32 -7.91 7.88
C PRO A 325 -6.47 -8.66 8.54
N LEU A 326 -7.28 -9.36 7.73
CA LEU A 326 -8.37 -10.19 8.23
C LEU A 326 -7.79 -11.44 8.94
N PRO A 327 -8.27 -11.78 10.16
CA PRO A 327 -7.89 -13.01 10.83
C PRO A 327 -8.49 -14.25 10.15
N ILE A 328 -7.93 -15.43 10.43
CA ILE A 328 -8.54 -16.71 10.04
C ILE A 328 -9.83 -16.91 10.84
N VAL A 329 -10.91 -17.32 10.15
CA VAL A 329 -12.23 -17.60 10.75
C VAL A 329 -12.12 -18.80 11.69
N THR A 330 -12.01 -18.52 12.99
CA THR A 330 -11.73 -19.47 14.07
C THR A 330 -12.54 -19.08 15.32
N GLN A 331 -12.81 -20.03 16.20
CA GLN A 331 -13.45 -19.75 17.50
C GLN A 331 -12.43 -19.42 18.61
N ASP A 332 -11.18 -19.89 18.48
CA ASP A 332 -10.09 -19.55 19.41
C ASP A 332 -9.46 -18.20 19.06
N PHE A 333 -9.54 -17.26 20.00
CA PHE A 333 -8.89 -15.96 19.91
C PHE A 333 -7.37 -16.07 19.71
N THR A 334 -6.73 -17.11 20.27
CA THR A 334 -5.28 -17.32 20.19
C THR A 334 -4.83 -17.65 18.77
N GLU A 335 -5.56 -18.53 18.07
CA GLU A 335 -5.29 -18.86 16.66
C GLU A 335 -5.53 -17.64 15.75
N ALA A 336 -6.65 -16.94 15.92
CA ALA A 336 -6.93 -15.67 15.24
C ALA A 336 -5.80 -14.64 15.45
N LEU A 337 -5.35 -14.46 16.70
CA LEU A 337 -4.27 -13.54 17.08
C LEU A 337 -2.91 -13.93 16.47
N LEU A 338 -2.63 -15.22 16.30
CA LEU A 338 -1.44 -15.72 15.61
C LEU A 338 -1.49 -15.51 14.09
N SER A 339 -2.69 -15.49 13.49
CA SER A 339 -2.84 -15.19 12.06
C SER A 339 -2.53 -13.73 11.69
N VAL A 340 -2.89 -12.77 12.55
CA VAL A 340 -2.67 -11.32 12.34
C VAL A 340 -1.34 -10.80 12.91
N ASP A 341 -0.33 -11.68 12.99
CA ASP A 341 0.97 -11.34 13.57
C ASP A 341 1.74 -10.29 12.72
N PRO A 342 2.25 -9.19 13.31
CA PRO A 342 3.07 -8.20 12.59
C PRO A 342 4.34 -8.77 11.91
N SER A 343 4.81 -9.94 12.32
CA SER A 343 5.92 -10.66 11.65
C SER A 343 5.50 -11.38 10.36
N ARG A 344 4.18 -11.61 10.15
CA ARG A 344 3.59 -12.16 8.91
C ARG A 344 2.95 -11.10 8.02
N CYS A 345 2.43 -10.02 8.62
CA CYS A 345 1.87 -8.87 7.91
C CYS A 345 2.58 -7.60 8.40
N GLN A 346 3.21 -6.81 7.52
CA GLN A 346 4.10 -5.68 7.87
C GLN A 346 3.42 -4.45 8.53
N ASP A 347 2.22 -4.63 9.09
CA ASP A 347 1.35 -3.56 9.61
C ASP A 347 1.54 -3.36 11.12
N SER A 348 2.54 -2.56 11.49
CA SER A 348 2.56 -1.92 12.81
C SER A 348 1.51 -0.81 12.86
N GLY A 349 0.32 -1.13 13.39
CA GLY A 349 -0.65 -0.12 13.80
C GLY A 349 -0.07 0.72 14.94
N LYS A 350 0.58 1.84 14.59
CA LYS A 350 1.00 2.89 15.53
C LYS A 350 -0.21 3.75 15.88
N CYS A 351 -0.19 4.42 17.03
CA CYS A 351 -1.24 5.39 17.35
C CYS A 351 -1.09 6.60 16.42
N ILE A 352 -2.18 6.99 15.74
CA ILE A 352 -2.22 8.12 14.79
C ILE A 352 -3.07 9.27 15.37
N LEU A 353 -3.77 9.04 16.48
CA LEU A 353 -4.73 10.00 17.06
C LEU A 353 -4.04 11.03 17.97
N PRO A 354 -4.55 12.28 18.03
CA PRO A 354 -4.13 13.29 19.01
C PRO A 354 -4.31 12.85 20.47
N THR A 355 -3.58 13.50 21.38
CA THR A 355 -3.59 13.15 22.81
C THR A 355 -4.91 13.45 23.52
N GLY A 356 -5.69 14.45 23.08
CA GLY A 356 -6.95 14.86 23.71
C GLY A 356 -8.03 13.77 23.87
N ILE A 357 -7.83 12.59 23.29
CA ILE A 357 -8.79 11.46 23.34
C ILE A 357 -8.38 10.38 24.36
N HIS A 358 -7.86 10.77 25.52
CA HIS A 358 -7.44 9.87 26.60
C HIS A 358 -8.54 8.89 27.07
N HIS A 359 -9.82 9.26 26.94
CA HIS A 359 -10.96 8.50 27.44
C HIS A 359 -11.32 7.24 26.62
N LEU A 360 -10.82 7.07 25.38
CA LEU A 360 -11.14 5.90 24.56
C LEU A 360 -10.67 4.57 25.18
N HIS A 361 -9.57 4.58 25.91
CA HIS A 361 -9.03 3.39 26.57
C HIS A 361 -9.89 2.92 27.75
N CYS A 362 -10.76 3.77 28.30
CA CYS A 362 -11.60 3.45 29.45
C CYS A 362 -12.72 2.46 29.14
N LEU A 363 -13.14 2.32 27.86
CA LEU A 363 -14.14 1.35 27.39
C LEU A 363 -15.33 1.14 28.36
N PRO A 364 -16.00 2.22 28.83
CA PRO A 364 -16.83 2.18 30.04
C PRO A 364 -18.00 1.19 29.93
N THR A 365 -18.60 1.05 28.76
CA THR A 365 -19.69 0.09 28.50
C THR A 365 -19.26 -1.37 28.68
N LEU A 366 -18.02 -1.72 28.30
CA LEU A 366 -17.49 -3.07 28.45
C LEU A 366 -17.02 -3.33 29.88
N ILE A 367 -16.37 -2.36 30.53
CA ILE A 367 -15.91 -2.49 31.92
C ILE A 367 -17.12 -2.58 32.87
N ASN A 368 -18.12 -1.72 32.73
CA ASN A 368 -19.33 -1.77 33.53
C ASN A 368 -20.08 -3.10 33.35
N MET A 369 -20.09 -3.67 32.13
CA MET A 369 -20.66 -5.00 31.88
C MET A 369 -19.82 -6.13 32.48
N ALA A 370 -18.49 -6.02 32.53
CA ALA A 370 -17.64 -7.02 33.19
C ALA A 370 -17.74 -6.95 34.73
N ALA A 371 -18.04 -5.78 35.29
CA ALA A 371 -18.09 -5.50 36.73
C ALA A 371 -19.50 -5.59 37.36
N SER A 372 -20.58 -5.33 36.62
CA SER A 372 -21.96 -5.46 37.13
C SER A 372 -22.29 -6.91 37.45
N PHE A 373 -22.90 -7.14 38.61
CA PHE A 373 -23.39 -8.44 39.06
C PHE A 373 -24.87 -8.68 38.74
N ASP A 374 -25.57 -7.64 38.27
CA ASP A 374 -27.01 -7.62 37.99
C ASP A 374 -27.36 -8.26 36.64
N ILE A 375 -26.37 -8.37 35.75
CA ILE A 375 -26.52 -8.98 34.43
C ILE A 375 -26.29 -10.51 34.47
N PRO A 376 -26.81 -11.27 33.48
CA PRO A 376 -26.54 -12.71 33.37
C PRO A 376 -25.04 -13.04 33.39
N LYS A 377 -24.67 -14.02 34.24
CA LYS A 377 -23.29 -14.46 34.48
C LYS A 377 -22.51 -14.74 33.19
N GLU A 378 -23.16 -15.28 32.16
CA GLU A 378 -22.57 -15.56 30.85
C GLU A 378 -22.06 -14.28 30.16
N LYS A 379 -22.88 -13.22 30.09
CA LYS A 379 -22.50 -11.92 29.50
C LYS A 379 -21.35 -11.28 30.27
N ARG A 380 -21.39 -11.36 31.62
CA ARG A 380 -20.33 -10.86 32.50
C ARG A 380 -18.99 -11.58 32.27
N LEU A 381 -19.01 -12.91 32.18
CA LEU A 381 -17.83 -13.73 31.89
C LEU A 381 -17.30 -13.47 30.47
N GLN A 382 -18.19 -13.31 29.48
CA GLN A 382 -17.81 -12.98 28.10
C GLN A 382 -17.16 -11.58 28.02
N ALA A 383 -17.69 -10.57 28.72
CA ALA A 383 -17.10 -9.25 28.81
C ALA A 383 -15.71 -9.28 29.48
N SER A 384 -15.56 -10.02 30.58
CA SER A 384 -14.27 -10.24 31.25
C SER A 384 -13.25 -10.96 30.35
N ALA A 385 -13.67 -11.97 29.60
CA ALA A 385 -12.84 -12.65 28.60
C ALA A 385 -12.40 -11.69 27.48
N ALA A 386 -13.29 -10.83 26.99
CA ALA A 386 -12.97 -9.82 25.99
C ALA A 386 -11.91 -8.82 26.49
N VAL A 387 -12.00 -8.35 27.74
CA VAL A 387 -10.97 -7.48 28.34
C VAL A 387 -9.60 -8.20 28.42
N ASN A 388 -9.58 -9.48 28.81
CA ASN A 388 -8.36 -10.28 28.81
C ASN A 388 -7.78 -10.50 27.40
N HIS A 389 -8.63 -10.67 26.39
CA HIS A 389 -8.23 -10.76 24.99
C HIS A 389 -7.65 -9.44 24.46
N LEU A 390 -8.25 -8.29 24.79
CA LEU A 390 -7.72 -6.97 24.46
C LEU A 390 -6.35 -6.73 25.12
N LYS A 391 -6.17 -7.14 26.38
CA LYS A 391 -4.85 -7.07 27.05
C LYS A 391 -3.80 -7.92 26.32
N ARG A 392 -4.11 -9.19 25.99
CA ARG A 392 -3.20 -10.07 25.21
C ARG A 392 -2.86 -9.48 23.83
N PHE A 393 -3.81 -8.82 23.17
CA PHE A 393 -3.56 -8.12 21.91
C PHE A 393 -2.61 -6.93 22.09
N HIS A 394 -2.81 -6.11 23.13
CA HIS A 394 -1.93 -5.00 23.47
C HIS A 394 -0.50 -5.50 23.79
N ASP A 395 -0.37 -6.51 24.65
CA ASP A 395 0.92 -7.12 25.00
C ASP A 395 1.65 -7.64 23.74
N LYS A 396 0.92 -8.26 22.81
CA LYS A 396 1.49 -8.71 21.52
C LYS A 396 1.92 -7.55 20.63
N LYS A 397 1.15 -6.45 20.54
CA LYS A 397 1.54 -5.25 19.80
C LYS A 397 2.76 -4.57 20.43
N LYS A 398 2.88 -4.55 21.76
CA LYS A 398 4.03 -3.99 22.49
C LYS A 398 5.33 -4.76 22.23
N GLN A 399 5.29 -6.07 22.00
CA GLN A 399 6.47 -6.88 21.69
C GLN A 399 7.11 -6.58 20.33
N GLY A 400 6.40 -5.94 19.40
CA GLY A 400 6.87 -5.64 18.05
C GLY A 400 7.04 -6.87 17.13
N PRO A 401 7.33 -6.65 15.83
CA PRO A 401 7.62 -7.73 14.90
C PRO A 401 8.99 -8.35 15.20
N LYS A 402 9.05 -9.66 15.40
CA LYS A 402 10.31 -10.41 15.56
C LYS A 402 10.80 -10.94 14.20
N PRO A 403 12.12 -10.99 13.94
CA PRO A 403 12.65 -11.58 12.71
C PRO A 403 12.22 -13.05 12.52
N HIS A 404 11.53 -13.32 11.41
CA HIS A 404 11.14 -14.68 11.05
C HIS A 404 12.33 -15.49 10.51
N SER A 405 13.14 -14.87 9.64
CA SER A 405 14.34 -15.44 9.04
C SER A 405 15.53 -15.38 10.00
N LEU A 406 16.26 -16.49 10.13
CA LEU A 406 17.51 -16.57 10.91
C LEU A 406 18.61 -15.62 10.40
N TYR A 407 18.63 -15.34 9.09
CA TYR A 407 19.61 -14.44 8.47
C TYR A 407 19.41 -12.99 8.98
N LEU A 408 18.18 -12.50 8.97
CA LEU A 408 17.85 -11.16 9.50
C LEU A 408 18.02 -11.09 11.03
N ASP A 409 17.66 -12.17 11.74
CA ASP A 409 17.85 -12.31 13.18
C ASP A 409 19.34 -12.18 13.57
N HIS A 410 20.25 -12.78 12.79
CA HIS A 410 21.69 -12.64 12.99
C HIS A 410 22.18 -11.20 12.79
N ILE A 411 21.81 -10.55 11.67
CA ILE A 411 22.19 -9.16 11.38
C ILE A 411 21.73 -8.20 12.49
N VAL A 412 20.46 -8.29 12.91
CA VAL A 412 19.90 -7.41 13.94
C VAL A 412 20.51 -7.68 15.32
N ARG A 413 20.75 -8.94 15.70
CA ARG A 413 21.43 -9.25 16.97
C ARG A 413 22.86 -8.72 16.99
N LYS A 414 23.57 -8.76 15.85
CA LYS A 414 24.94 -8.25 15.73
C LYS A 414 24.98 -6.72 15.84
N SER A 415 24.14 -5.97 15.13
CA SER A 415 24.13 -4.50 15.22
C SER A 415 23.77 -4.02 16.62
N VAL A 416 22.73 -4.59 17.24
CA VAL A 416 22.37 -4.30 18.64
C VAL A 416 23.53 -4.58 19.59
N SER A 417 24.26 -5.69 19.40
CA SER A 417 25.42 -6.04 20.25
C SER A 417 26.61 -5.09 20.08
N ALA A 418 26.82 -4.55 18.88
CA ALA A 418 27.86 -3.55 18.62
C ALA A 418 27.56 -2.23 19.35
N HIS A 419 26.33 -1.72 19.19
CA HIS A 419 25.85 -0.53 19.91
C HIS A 419 25.98 -0.65 21.44
N HIS A 420 25.55 -1.79 22.01
CA HIS A 420 25.68 -2.03 23.46
C HIS A 420 27.14 -2.03 23.94
N ARG A 421 28.06 -2.66 23.20
CA ARG A 421 29.49 -2.67 23.56
C ARG A 421 30.06 -1.26 23.64
N ARG A 422 29.64 -0.38 22.71
CA ARG A 422 30.08 1.02 22.66
C ARG A 422 29.59 1.84 23.85
N GLU A 423 28.34 1.69 24.28
CA GLU A 423 27.81 2.38 25.47
C GLU A 423 28.43 1.87 26.78
N THR A 424 28.73 0.57 26.87
CA THR A 424 29.23 -0.05 28.11
C THR A 424 30.66 0.32 28.52
N HIS A 425 31.40 1.13 27.73
CA HIS A 425 32.74 1.61 28.09
C HIS A 425 32.81 2.47 29.36
N THR A 426 31.68 2.86 29.96
CA THR A 426 31.64 3.66 31.21
C THR A 426 31.12 2.93 32.45
N ARG A 427 30.63 1.68 32.37
CA ARG A 427 30.22 0.89 33.56
C ARG A 427 30.14 -0.61 33.27
N VAL A 428 31.19 -1.34 33.67
CA VAL A 428 31.15 -2.80 33.84
C VAL A 428 31.45 -3.15 35.29
N HIS A 429 30.57 -2.72 36.21
CA HIS A 429 30.41 -3.45 37.48
C HIS A 429 29.39 -4.55 37.22
N ARG A 430 29.88 -5.70 36.77
CA ARG A 430 29.04 -6.85 36.42
C ARG A 430 28.83 -7.67 37.70
N ASP A 431 27.68 -7.51 38.34
CA ASP A 431 27.24 -8.39 39.43
C ASP A 431 26.90 -9.78 38.85
N ILE A 432 27.95 -10.53 38.51
CA ILE A 432 27.86 -11.94 38.18
C ILE A 432 27.72 -12.68 39.50
N TYR A 433 26.48 -13.02 39.88
CA TYR A 433 26.24 -14.17 40.74
C TYR A 433 26.67 -15.42 39.95
N ALA A 434 27.97 -15.71 39.99
CA ALA A 434 28.52 -16.92 39.42
C ALA A 434 27.96 -18.10 40.23
N ILE A 435 27.18 -18.95 39.56
CA ILE A 435 26.71 -20.22 40.13
C ILE A 435 27.97 -21.01 40.49
N LYS A 436 28.22 -21.22 41.79
CA LYS A 436 29.48 -21.82 42.28
C LYS A 436 29.62 -23.31 41.98
N ASP A 437 28.54 -23.96 41.55
CA ASP A 437 28.46 -25.40 41.30
C ASP A 437 28.72 -25.72 39.81
N THR A 438 29.78 -25.15 39.23
CA THR A 438 29.98 -25.13 37.76
C THR A 438 30.29 -26.49 37.14
N GLU A 439 31.09 -27.34 37.78
CA GLU A 439 31.62 -28.57 37.16
C GLU A 439 30.68 -29.76 37.27
N GLU A 440 30.12 -30.04 38.45
CA GLU A 440 29.16 -31.14 38.63
C GLU A 440 27.88 -30.93 37.80
N ALA A 441 27.36 -29.70 37.78
CA ALA A 441 26.20 -29.35 36.94
C ALA A 441 26.52 -29.45 35.44
N LEU A 442 27.73 -29.07 35.01
CA LEU A 442 28.15 -29.25 33.62
C LEU A 442 28.25 -30.73 33.25
N MET A 443 28.85 -31.57 34.10
CA MET A 443 29.00 -33.00 33.87
C MET A 443 27.66 -33.75 33.88
N LEU A 444 26.72 -33.34 34.74
CA LEU A 444 25.33 -33.81 34.72
C LEU A 444 24.65 -33.45 33.38
N ASN A 445 24.71 -32.17 32.98
CA ASN A 445 24.15 -31.71 31.71
C ASN A 445 24.78 -32.40 30.50
N LEU A 446 26.10 -32.64 30.49
CA LEU A 446 26.81 -33.38 29.44
C LEU A 446 26.32 -34.83 29.33
N ARG A 447 26.07 -35.50 30.46
CA ARG A 447 25.49 -36.85 30.50
C ARG A 447 24.05 -36.88 30.00
N ASP A 448 23.24 -35.92 30.44
CA ASP A 448 21.81 -35.85 30.13
C ASP A 448 21.54 -35.31 28.71
N SER A 449 22.53 -34.67 28.07
CA SER A 449 22.50 -34.29 26.65
C SER A 449 22.30 -35.48 25.68
N GLN A 450 22.59 -36.70 26.15
CA GLN A 450 22.62 -37.96 25.41
C GLN A 450 23.66 -38.06 24.26
N ILE A 451 24.40 -37.00 23.93
CA ILE A 451 25.44 -37.02 22.88
C ILE A 451 26.47 -38.12 23.13
N LEU A 452 26.88 -38.30 24.39
CA LEU A 452 27.90 -39.28 24.78
C LEU A 452 27.34 -40.72 24.79
N ASN A 453 26.03 -40.88 24.97
CA ASN A 453 25.37 -42.17 25.21
C ASN A 453 25.04 -42.91 23.89
N HIS A 454 24.48 -42.23 22.88
CA HIS A 454 24.11 -42.86 21.61
C HIS A 454 24.46 -42.03 20.36
N LYS A 455 24.60 -42.73 19.21
CA LYS A 455 24.90 -42.14 17.89
C LYS A 455 23.66 -41.72 17.08
N GLN A 456 22.45 -41.85 17.63
CA GLN A 456 21.22 -41.35 17.00
C GLN A 456 21.12 -39.83 17.20
N ASN A 457 21.40 -39.06 16.14
CA ASN A 457 21.62 -37.61 16.24
C ASN A 457 20.33 -36.81 16.53
N LEU A 458 19.17 -37.25 16.01
CA LEU A 458 17.91 -36.50 16.15
C LEU A 458 17.29 -36.61 17.55
N ASP A 459 17.69 -37.61 18.32
CA ASP A 459 17.15 -37.92 19.65
C ASP A 459 17.96 -37.27 20.80
N TRP A 460 19.10 -36.64 20.48
CA TRP A 460 19.86 -35.86 21.45
C TRP A 460 19.03 -34.70 22.04
N ASN A 461 19.33 -34.31 23.29
CA ASN A 461 18.64 -33.21 23.94
C ASN A 461 19.24 -31.85 23.53
N TRP A 462 18.79 -31.36 22.37
CA TRP A 462 19.22 -30.10 21.76
C TRP A 462 19.01 -28.85 22.63
N LEU A 463 18.14 -28.90 23.65
CA LEU A 463 18.00 -27.81 24.62
C LEU A 463 19.18 -27.79 25.60
N LEU A 464 19.56 -28.95 26.15
CA LEU A 464 20.73 -29.06 27.02
C LEU A 464 22.02 -28.75 26.26
N ILE A 465 22.15 -29.21 25.00
CA ILE A 465 23.29 -28.88 24.13
C ILE A 465 23.43 -27.36 23.96
N ALA A 466 22.33 -26.66 23.65
CA ALA A 466 22.34 -25.19 23.53
C ALA A 466 22.73 -24.50 24.84
N THR A 467 22.35 -25.08 25.98
CA THR A 467 22.63 -24.52 27.32
C THR A 467 24.11 -24.72 27.69
N ILE A 468 24.68 -25.89 27.40
CA ILE A 468 26.11 -26.19 27.60
C ILE A 468 26.99 -25.28 26.75
N LEU A 469 26.66 -25.10 25.47
CA LEU A 469 27.44 -24.25 24.55
C LEU A 469 27.36 -22.75 24.88
N LYS A 470 26.41 -22.33 25.72
CA LYS A 470 26.25 -20.97 26.22
C LYS A 470 26.60 -20.81 27.70
N TRP A 471 27.18 -21.83 28.32
CA TRP A 471 27.42 -21.83 29.74
C TRP A 471 28.57 -20.86 30.08
N PRO A 472 28.37 -19.86 30.96
CA PRO A 472 29.42 -18.89 31.28
C PRO A 472 30.70 -19.57 31.79
N ASN A 473 31.85 -19.12 31.30
CA ASN A 473 33.19 -19.61 31.63
C ASN A 473 33.53 -21.04 31.20
N VAL A 474 32.62 -21.75 30.51
CA VAL A 474 32.93 -23.04 29.87
C VAL A 474 33.50 -22.75 28.49
N ASN A 475 34.80 -23.02 28.33
CA ASN A 475 35.50 -23.06 27.06
C ASN A 475 36.48 -24.26 27.08
N LEU A 476 37.02 -24.67 25.93
CA LEU A 476 37.94 -25.82 25.88
C LEU A 476 39.26 -25.55 26.64
N ARG A 477 39.61 -24.26 26.83
CA ARG A 477 40.82 -23.81 27.52
C ARG A 477 40.79 -24.07 29.03
N ASN A 478 39.62 -23.94 29.66
CA ASN A 478 39.42 -24.18 31.09
C ASN A 478 39.16 -25.67 31.40
N ASN A 479 38.38 -26.36 30.55
CA ASN A 479 37.91 -27.71 30.82
C ASN A 479 38.62 -28.75 29.94
N LYS A 480 39.72 -29.31 30.46
CA LYS A 480 40.55 -30.33 29.79
C LYS A 480 39.94 -31.74 29.74
N ASP A 481 38.66 -31.88 30.06
CA ASP A 481 37.98 -33.17 30.13
C ASP A 481 37.88 -33.86 28.77
N GLU A 482 38.31 -35.12 28.70
CA GLU A 482 38.21 -35.93 27.49
C GLU A 482 36.75 -36.07 27.02
N GLN A 483 35.79 -36.05 27.95
CA GLN A 483 34.36 -36.07 27.64
C GLN A 483 33.91 -34.82 26.88
N MET A 484 34.46 -33.65 27.18
CA MET A 484 34.14 -32.40 26.46
C MET A 484 34.73 -32.42 25.05
N HIS A 485 35.99 -32.84 24.88
CA HIS A 485 36.57 -33.06 23.54
C HIS A 485 35.85 -34.16 22.74
N LYS A 486 35.25 -35.15 23.39
CA LYS A 486 34.44 -36.21 22.76
C LYS A 486 33.04 -35.70 22.36
N PHE A 487 32.43 -34.85 23.18
CA PHE A 487 31.20 -34.12 22.89
C PHE A 487 31.38 -33.20 21.68
N VAL A 488 32.41 -32.35 21.68
CA VAL A 488 32.76 -31.45 20.56
C VAL A 488 33.04 -32.23 19.27
N ARG A 489 33.83 -33.32 19.32
CA ARG A 489 34.09 -34.15 18.13
C ARG A 489 32.83 -34.79 17.53
N ARG A 490 31.85 -35.19 18.36
CA ARG A 490 30.56 -35.74 17.88
C ARG A 490 29.67 -34.67 17.24
N LEU A 491 29.59 -33.48 17.84
CA LEU A 491 28.90 -32.33 17.23
C LEU A 491 29.55 -31.87 15.93
N LEU A 492 30.88 -31.78 15.90
CA LEU A 492 31.66 -31.44 14.72
C LEU A 492 31.39 -32.41 13.55
N TYR A 493 31.36 -33.72 13.83
CA TYR A 493 31.04 -34.73 12.81
C TYR A 493 29.60 -34.59 12.28
N PHE A 494 28.63 -34.23 13.13
CA PHE A 494 27.24 -33.99 12.71
C PHE A 494 27.10 -32.76 11.79
N TYR A 495 27.81 -31.67 12.09
CA TYR A 495 27.72 -30.43 11.31
C TYR A 495 28.57 -30.41 10.04
N LYS A 496 29.55 -31.31 9.87
CA LYS A 496 30.37 -31.40 8.65
C LYS A 496 29.52 -31.69 7.39
N PRO A 497 29.60 -30.88 6.32
CA PRO A 497 28.96 -31.16 5.04
C PRO A 497 29.25 -32.55 4.47
N SER A 498 30.50 -33.03 4.60
CA SER A 498 30.95 -34.35 4.14
C SER A 498 30.20 -35.52 4.79
N SER A 499 29.72 -35.36 6.03
CA SER A 499 28.93 -36.38 6.75
C SER A 499 27.53 -36.59 6.15
N LYS A 500 27.02 -35.58 5.44
CA LYS A 500 25.63 -35.46 4.95
C LYS A 500 24.54 -35.54 6.03
N LEU A 501 24.88 -35.57 7.31
CA LEU A 501 23.93 -35.72 8.42
C LEU A 501 23.05 -34.47 8.59
N TYR A 502 23.66 -33.31 8.82
CA TYR A 502 22.94 -32.03 8.85
C TYR A 502 22.56 -31.55 7.42
N ALA A 503 23.47 -31.71 6.45
CA ALA A 503 23.29 -31.22 5.08
C ALA A 503 22.14 -31.90 4.31
N GLY A 504 21.76 -33.13 4.67
CA GLY A 504 20.70 -33.90 4.02
C GLY A 504 19.29 -33.69 4.58
N LEU A 505 19.12 -32.88 5.64
CA LEU A 505 17.80 -32.60 6.23
C LEU A 505 17.02 -31.58 5.39
N GLU A 506 15.71 -31.79 5.24
CA GLU A 506 14.79 -30.88 4.54
C GLU A 506 14.46 -29.63 5.38
N LEU A 507 14.21 -28.50 4.71
CA LEU A 507 13.99 -27.20 5.37
C LEU A 507 12.76 -27.13 6.27
N ASP A 508 11.69 -27.85 5.92
CA ASP A 508 10.43 -27.87 6.69
C ASP A 508 10.49 -28.76 7.95
N HIS A 509 11.64 -29.38 8.23
CA HIS A 509 11.81 -30.25 9.40
C HIS A 509 11.58 -29.50 10.73
N PRO A 510 10.78 -30.01 11.68
CA PRO A 510 10.34 -29.26 12.86
C PRO A 510 11.48 -28.80 13.79
N LYS A 511 12.60 -29.54 13.83
CA LYS A 511 13.80 -29.14 14.60
C LYS A 511 14.77 -28.24 13.81
N ALA A 512 14.53 -27.96 12.52
CA ALA A 512 15.50 -27.27 11.63
C ALA A 512 16.06 -25.97 12.24
N ARG A 513 15.17 -25.05 12.65
CA ARG A 513 15.55 -23.77 13.27
C ARG A 513 16.40 -23.98 14.54
N GLN A 514 16.08 -24.98 15.36
CA GLN A 514 16.83 -25.29 16.58
C GLN A 514 18.24 -25.80 16.25
N LEU A 515 18.36 -26.74 15.31
CA LEU A 515 19.66 -27.27 14.86
C LEU A 515 20.57 -26.17 14.31
N THR A 516 20.05 -25.29 13.46
CA THR A 516 20.85 -24.17 12.92
C THR A 516 21.28 -23.20 14.02
N VAL A 517 20.39 -22.84 14.96
CA VAL A 517 20.73 -21.95 16.08
C VAL A 517 21.79 -22.57 17.01
N VAL A 518 21.74 -23.88 17.26
CA VAL A 518 22.77 -24.59 18.02
C VAL A 518 24.10 -24.63 17.25
N GLY A 519 24.07 -24.82 15.92
CA GLY A 519 25.28 -24.79 15.08
C GLY A 519 26.00 -23.44 15.11
N CYS A 520 25.26 -22.33 15.15
CA CYS A 520 25.83 -20.99 15.34
C CYS A 520 26.53 -20.85 16.69
N GLN A 521 25.85 -21.28 17.77
CA GLN A 521 26.38 -21.21 19.13
C GLN A 521 27.60 -22.12 19.31
N PHE A 522 27.64 -23.27 18.63
CA PHE A 522 28.79 -24.17 18.60
C PHE A 522 30.01 -23.50 17.93
N ILE A 523 29.79 -22.72 16.87
CA ILE A 523 30.85 -21.96 16.20
C ILE A 523 31.33 -20.80 17.08
N GLU A 524 30.41 -20.04 17.70
CA GLU A 524 30.73 -18.99 18.68
C GLU A 524 31.59 -19.58 19.83
N PHE A 525 31.18 -20.71 20.41
CA PHE A 525 31.92 -21.45 21.46
C PHE A 525 33.33 -21.90 21.03
N LEU A 526 33.50 -22.36 19.78
CA LEU A 526 34.81 -22.72 19.24
C LEU A 526 35.73 -21.51 19.04
N ILE A 527 35.17 -20.34 18.68
CA ILE A 527 35.92 -19.07 18.58
C ILE A 527 36.34 -18.57 19.97
N GLU A 528 35.48 -18.71 20.99
CA GLU A 528 35.78 -18.34 22.40
C GLU A 528 36.80 -19.26 23.09
N SER A 529 37.21 -20.36 22.43
CA SER A 529 38.17 -21.34 22.93
C SER A 529 39.60 -21.15 22.41
N ASP A 530 39.89 -20.04 21.71
CA ASP A 530 41.20 -19.67 21.17
C ASP A 530 41.94 -20.85 20.46
N GLU A 531 43.11 -21.26 20.96
CA GLU A 531 44.01 -22.21 20.29
C GLU A 531 43.44 -23.64 20.21
N ASP A 532 42.84 -24.15 21.29
CA ASP A 532 42.25 -25.50 21.33
C ASP A 532 41.00 -25.63 20.44
N GLY A 533 40.28 -24.51 20.23
CA GLY A 533 39.15 -24.43 19.32
C GLY A 533 39.55 -24.34 17.84
N GLN A 534 40.70 -23.72 17.55
CA GLN A 534 41.13 -23.39 16.19
C GLN A 534 41.28 -24.63 15.29
N ALA A 535 41.82 -25.74 15.80
CA ALA A 535 42.01 -26.97 15.01
C ALA A 535 40.68 -27.57 14.51
N TYR A 536 39.67 -27.64 15.38
CA TYR A 536 38.33 -28.11 15.03
C TYR A 536 37.62 -27.17 14.05
N LEU A 537 37.81 -25.87 14.23
CA LEU A 537 37.20 -24.83 13.40
C LEU A 537 37.82 -24.77 12.00
N GLU A 538 39.15 -24.92 11.88
CA GLU A 538 39.86 -24.99 10.60
C GLU A 538 39.44 -26.25 9.80
N GLU A 539 39.26 -27.38 10.47
CA GLU A 539 38.76 -28.61 9.83
C GLU A 539 37.32 -28.41 9.30
N LEU A 540 36.46 -27.77 10.10
CA LEU A 540 35.06 -27.49 9.74
C LEU A 540 34.96 -26.51 8.55
N VAL A 541 35.70 -25.41 8.58
CA VAL A 541 35.67 -24.39 7.52
C VAL A 541 36.25 -24.94 6.21
N LYS A 542 37.32 -25.75 6.25
CA LYS A 542 37.84 -26.41 5.04
C LYS A 542 36.81 -27.33 4.38
N ASP A 543 36.06 -28.10 5.17
CA ASP A 543 34.98 -28.95 4.62
C ASP A 543 33.83 -28.12 4.03
N MET A 544 33.48 -26.97 4.64
CA MET A 544 32.51 -26.02 4.08
C MET A 544 32.99 -25.37 2.78
N VAL A 545 34.24 -24.93 2.68
CA VAL A 545 34.81 -24.34 1.45
C VAL A 545 34.92 -25.39 0.34
N ALA A 546 35.29 -26.63 0.68
CA ALA A 546 35.32 -27.74 -0.27
C ALA A 546 33.91 -28.07 -0.80
N TRP A 547 32.91 -28.17 0.08
CA TRP A 547 31.51 -28.35 -0.30
C TRP A 547 30.98 -27.21 -1.16
N LEU A 548 31.25 -25.96 -0.79
CA LEU A 548 30.87 -24.77 -1.55
C LEU A 548 31.46 -24.82 -2.97
N SER A 549 32.73 -25.18 -3.09
CA SER A 549 33.45 -25.32 -4.37
C SER A 549 32.94 -26.50 -5.24
N LEU A 550 32.34 -27.52 -4.63
CA LEU A 550 31.69 -28.63 -5.35
C LEU A 550 30.28 -28.24 -5.81
N SER A 551 29.50 -27.58 -4.94
CA SER A 551 28.14 -27.12 -5.25
C SER A 551 28.09 -26.00 -6.32
N SER A 552 29.19 -25.24 -6.46
CA SER A 552 29.29 -24.07 -7.33
C SER A 552 29.57 -24.37 -8.81
N GLY A 553 29.80 -25.63 -9.17
CA GLY A 553 30.16 -26.01 -10.55
C GLY A 553 31.59 -25.58 -10.96
N LEU A 554 32.45 -25.22 -10.01
CA LEU A 554 33.89 -24.96 -10.27
C LEU A 554 34.66 -26.24 -10.68
N LYS A 555 34.02 -27.41 -10.62
CA LYS A 555 34.46 -28.66 -11.23
C LYS A 555 33.36 -29.18 -12.17
N PRO A 556 33.72 -29.78 -13.34
CA PRO A 556 32.75 -30.12 -14.38
C PRO A 556 31.78 -31.27 -14.00
N ASP A 557 32.09 -32.07 -12.99
CA ASP A 557 31.20 -33.15 -12.54
C ASP A 557 30.01 -32.64 -11.71
N ARG A 558 28.81 -32.78 -12.27
CA ARG A 558 27.48 -32.64 -11.64
C ARG A 558 27.00 -31.21 -11.32
N CYS A 559 26.81 -30.42 -12.37
CA CYS A 559 26.12 -29.10 -12.35
C CYS A 559 24.61 -29.15 -12.00
N LEU A 560 24.13 -30.17 -11.27
CA LEU A 560 22.70 -30.46 -11.01
C LEU A 560 22.31 -30.41 -9.51
N GLN A 561 23.21 -29.99 -8.61
CA GLN A 561 22.94 -29.95 -7.16
C GLN A 561 22.20 -28.69 -6.67
N SER A 562 21.91 -27.72 -7.54
CA SER A 562 21.19 -26.47 -7.18
C SER A 562 19.84 -26.73 -6.51
N ASN A 563 19.11 -27.77 -6.95
CA ASN A 563 17.84 -28.18 -6.33
C ASN A 563 18.01 -28.69 -4.89
N GLY A 564 19.15 -29.31 -4.57
CA GLY A 564 19.45 -29.78 -3.21
C GLY A 564 19.74 -28.62 -2.25
N LEU A 565 20.48 -27.61 -2.68
CA LEU A 565 20.79 -26.42 -1.87
C LEU A 565 19.51 -25.68 -1.44
N LEU A 566 18.55 -25.55 -2.35
CA LEU A 566 17.29 -24.80 -2.13
C LEU A 566 16.24 -25.55 -1.31
N THR A 567 16.40 -26.86 -1.10
CA THR A 567 15.41 -27.72 -0.40
C THR A 567 15.91 -28.28 0.93
N THR A 568 17.22 -28.18 1.21
CA THR A 568 17.86 -28.74 2.41
C THR A 568 18.48 -27.69 3.31
N LEU A 569 18.77 -28.03 4.57
CA LEU A 569 19.48 -27.18 5.54
C LEU A 569 20.91 -26.81 5.12
N SER A 570 21.43 -27.36 4.03
CA SER A 570 22.76 -27.01 3.51
C SER A 570 22.91 -25.51 3.16
N GLN A 571 21.83 -24.80 2.82
CA GLN A 571 21.90 -23.33 2.64
C GLN A 571 22.26 -22.56 3.92
N HIS A 572 22.07 -23.16 5.12
CA HIS A 572 22.44 -22.54 6.38
C HIS A 572 23.94 -22.62 6.69
N TYR A 573 24.75 -23.32 5.89
CA TYR A 573 26.21 -23.20 5.95
C TYR A 573 26.69 -21.77 5.70
N TYR A 574 26.01 -21.00 4.84
CA TYR A 574 26.31 -19.57 4.68
C TYR A 574 26.09 -18.77 5.98
N LEU A 575 25.12 -19.16 6.81
CA LEU A 575 24.86 -18.49 8.09
C LEU A 575 25.97 -18.78 9.12
N PHE A 576 26.53 -20.00 9.11
CA PHE A 576 27.72 -20.37 9.87
C PHE A 576 28.97 -19.56 9.44
N LEU A 577 29.16 -19.36 8.14
CA LEU A 577 30.22 -18.50 7.61
C LEU A 577 29.98 -17.01 7.98
N GLY A 578 28.72 -16.58 8.00
CA GLY A 578 28.31 -15.27 8.51
C GLY A 578 28.72 -15.05 9.97
N THR A 579 28.37 -16.01 10.86
CA THR A 579 28.77 -15.95 12.28
C THR A 579 30.28 -15.86 12.46
N LEU A 580 31.07 -16.55 11.61
CA LEU A 580 32.54 -16.44 11.61
C LEU A 580 33.03 -15.06 11.15
N SER A 581 32.44 -14.50 10.09
CA SER A 581 32.83 -13.20 9.55
C SER A 581 32.62 -12.04 10.53
N ALA A 582 31.72 -12.20 11.51
CA ALA A 582 31.45 -11.22 12.54
C ALA A 582 32.54 -11.10 13.64
N HIS A 583 33.56 -11.97 13.64
CA HIS A 583 34.66 -11.97 14.60
C HIS A 583 36.01 -11.73 13.90
N PRO A 584 36.92 -10.88 14.43
CA PRO A 584 38.19 -10.57 13.75
C PRO A 584 39.12 -11.80 13.63
N HIS A 585 39.11 -12.70 14.61
CA HIS A 585 39.81 -13.99 14.51
C HIS A 585 39.16 -14.93 13.48
N GLY A 586 37.82 -14.89 13.36
CA GLY A 586 37.09 -15.65 12.35
C GLY A 586 37.42 -15.19 10.93
N VAL A 587 37.48 -13.88 10.66
CA VAL A 587 37.90 -13.34 9.35
C VAL A 587 39.27 -13.86 8.91
N LYS A 588 40.28 -13.83 9.81
CA LYS A 588 41.62 -14.38 9.54
C LYS A 588 41.59 -15.87 9.20
N LEU A 589 40.73 -16.65 9.86
CA LEU A 589 40.57 -18.08 9.58
C LEU A 589 39.86 -18.33 8.24
N LEU A 590 38.83 -17.56 7.91
CA LEU A 590 38.13 -17.62 6.62
C LEU A 590 39.05 -17.28 5.45
N GLU A 591 39.97 -16.33 5.65
CA GLU A 591 41.03 -15.98 4.70
C GLU A 591 42.04 -17.11 4.53
N LYS A 592 42.59 -17.66 5.64
CA LYS A 592 43.49 -18.84 5.63
C LYS A 592 42.87 -20.04 4.89
N CYS A 593 41.55 -20.23 4.99
CA CYS A 593 40.83 -21.31 4.33
C CYS A 593 40.39 -21.01 2.88
N GLY A 594 40.70 -19.81 2.35
CA GLY A 594 40.42 -19.44 0.95
C GLY A 594 38.96 -19.14 0.63
N LEU A 595 38.09 -18.92 1.64
CA LEU A 595 36.65 -18.70 1.39
C LEU A 595 36.41 -17.49 0.49
N PHE A 596 37.06 -16.35 0.77
CA PHE A 596 36.84 -15.11 0.04
C PHE A 596 37.21 -15.25 -1.44
N GLN A 597 38.26 -15.99 -1.78
CA GLN A 597 38.61 -16.29 -3.18
C GLN A 597 37.55 -17.17 -3.85
N SER A 598 37.03 -18.18 -3.17
CA SER A 598 35.94 -19.02 -3.69
C SER A 598 34.67 -18.22 -3.96
N LEU A 599 34.33 -17.27 -3.08
CA LEU A 599 33.21 -16.34 -3.28
C LEU A 599 33.47 -15.35 -4.43
N LEU A 600 34.69 -14.82 -4.57
CA LEU A 600 35.06 -13.93 -5.68
C LEU A 600 35.01 -14.65 -7.04
N ASN A 601 35.37 -15.93 -7.10
CA ASN A 601 35.24 -16.77 -8.29
C ASN A 601 33.76 -17.02 -8.63
N LEU A 602 32.94 -17.28 -7.61
CA LEU A 602 31.48 -17.45 -7.73
C LEU A 602 30.76 -16.22 -8.32
N CYS A 603 31.20 -15.00 -8.00
CA CYS A 603 30.64 -13.77 -8.56
C CYS A 603 30.71 -13.71 -10.09
N SER A 604 31.63 -14.46 -10.72
CA SER A 604 31.78 -14.53 -12.18
C SER A 604 30.82 -15.54 -12.85
N VAL A 605 30.12 -16.38 -12.07
CA VAL A 605 29.27 -17.47 -12.60
C VAL A 605 27.83 -17.00 -12.76
N LYS A 606 27.36 -16.89 -14.02
CA LYS A 606 26.05 -16.32 -14.37
C LYS A 606 24.82 -17.17 -13.99
N ASN A 607 25.01 -18.43 -13.61
CA ASN A 607 23.90 -19.40 -13.47
C ASN A 607 23.50 -19.71 -12.01
N GLN A 608 24.06 -19.01 -11.01
CA GLN A 608 23.86 -19.34 -9.58
C GLN A 608 23.41 -18.14 -8.71
N ASP A 609 22.40 -17.42 -9.18
CA ASP A 609 21.77 -16.29 -8.48
C ASP A 609 21.47 -16.54 -6.99
N ALA A 610 21.01 -17.73 -6.62
CA ALA A 610 20.66 -18.07 -5.24
C ALA A 610 21.87 -18.07 -4.29
N VAL A 611 23.03 -18.53 -4.77
CA VAL A 611 24.28 -18.57 -4.00
C VAL A 611 24.77 -17.15 -3.68
N LEU A 612 24.73 -16.25 -4.66
CA LEU A 612 25.10 -14.85 -4.45
C LEU A 612 24.14 -14.14 -3.49
N LYS A 613 22.84 -14.43 -3.56
CA LYS A 613 21.83 -13.90 -2.62
C LYS A 613 22.07 -14.37 -1.18
N LEU A 614 22.45 -15.64 -0.99
CA LEU A 614 22.84 -16.18 0.32
C LEU A 614 24.14 -15.54 0.84
N ALA A 615 25.17 -15.41 0.00
CA ALA A 615 26.44 -14.78 0.38
C ALA A 615 26.26 -13.30 0.77
N VAL A 616 25.49 -12.52 0.00
CA VAL A 616 25.22 -11.10 0.30
C VAL A 616 24.42 -10.91 1.60
N SER A 617 23.56 -11.87 1.96
CA SER A 617 22.71 -11.76 3.16
C SER A 617 23.31 -12.41 4.41
N THR A 618 24.59 -12.80 4.39
CA THR A 618 25.25 -13.51 5.50
C THR A 618 26.55 -12.89 5.98
N LEU A 619 27.36 -12.32 5.10
CA LEU A 619 28.64 -11.73 5.49
C LEU A 619 28.44 -10.46 6.34
N ASP A 620 29.29 -10.26 7.35
CA ASP A 620 29.36 -8.99 8.09
C ASP A 620 30.15 -7.94 7.27
N TYR A 621 29.60 -6.72 7.20
CA TYR A 621 30.17 -5.58 6.48
C TYR A 621 30.64 -4.45 7.43
N SER A 622 30.51 -4.66 8.75
CA SER A 622 30.82 -3.66 9.79
C SER A 622 32.30 -3.22 9.76
N THR A 623 33.23 -4.15 9.56
CA THR A 623 34.67 -3.88 9.41
C THR A 623 35.08 -3.75 7.95
N ASP A 624 36.13 -2.96 7.68
CA ASP A 624 36.71 -2.88 6.35
C ASP A 624 37.51 -4.14 5.99
N GLY A 625 37.50 -4.54 4.70
CA GLY A 625 38.17 -5.74 4.22
C GLY A 625 37.46 -6.50 3.11
N LEU A 626 37.89 -7.75 2.86
CA LEU A 626 37.50 -8.58 1.71
C LEU A 626 35.97 -8.80 1.56
N ALA A 627 35.21 -8.77 2.65
CA ALA A 627 33.75 -8.86 2.60
C ALA A 627 33.11 -7.70 1.80
N ARG A 628 33.60 -6.46 1.99
CA ARG A 628 33.14 -5.28 1.22
C ARG A 628 33.57 -5.33 -0.23
N VAL A 629 34.76 -5.89 -0.52
CA VAL A 629 35.23 -6.12 -1.89
C VAL A 629 34.31 -7.09 -2.64
N ILE A 630 33.87 -8.16 -1.99
CA ILE A 630 32.87 -9.09 -2.55
C ILE A 630 31.53 -8.39 -2.79
N LEU A 631 31.03 -7.61 -1.82
CA LEU A 631 29.79 -6.85 -1.98
C LEU A 631 29.86 -5.87 -3.17
N SER A 632 30.95 -5.11 -3.28
CA SER A 632 31.21 -4.19 -4.39
C SER A 632 31.27 -4.91 -5.74
N LYS A 633 31.96 -6.06 -5.83
CA LYS A 633 32.00 -6.88 -7.04
C LYS A 633 30.61 -7.43 -7.42
N ILE A 634 29.79 -7.82 -6.45
CA ILE A 634 28.41 -8.28 -6.72
C ILE A 634 27.52 -7.12 -7.16
N LEU A 635 27.67 -5.94 -6.55
CA LEU A 635 26.92 -4.74 -6.92
C LEU A 635 27.22 -4.24 -8.34
N THR A 636 28.45 -4.42 -8.83
CA THR A 636 28.90 -3.87 -10.13
C THR A 636 28.94 -4.89 -11.27
N ALA A 637 29.33 -6.14 -11.03
CA ALA A 637 29.68 -7.10 -12.09
C ALA A 637 28.80 -8.37 -12.17
N ALA A 638 27.81 -8.53 -11.27
CA ALA A 638 26.91 -9.68 -11.28
C ALA A 638 25.74 -9.54 -12.29
N THR A 639 24.89 -10.59 -12.36
CA THR A 639 23.61 -10.57 -13.09
C THR A 639 22.69 -9.45 -12.60
N ASP A 640 21.87 -8.87 -13.48
CA ASP A 640 20.95 -7.76 -13.15
C ASP A 640 20.05 -8.07 -11.94
N THR A 641 19.59 -9.31 -11.85
CA THR A 641 18.80 -9.86 -10.73
C THR A 641 19.57 -9.88 -9.41
N CYS A 642 20.88 -10.15 -9.44
CA CYS A 642 21.75 -10.10 -8.27
C CYS A 642 22.18 -8.68 -7.92
N ARG A 643 22.51 -7.81 -8.89
CA ARG A 643 22.80 -6.39 -8.64
C ARG A 643 21.60 -5.68 -8.01
N LEU A 644 20.38 -5.95 -8.49
CA LEU A 644 19.14 -5.44 -7.88
C LEU A 644 18.91 -5.99 -6.47
N TYR A 645 19.16 -7.28 -6.22
CA TYR A 645 19.03 -7.85 -4.87
C TYR A 645 20.06 -7.27 -3.90
N ALA A 646 21.33 -7.16 -4.31
CA ALA A 646 22.39 -6.59 -3.49
C ALA A 646 22.13 -5.11 -3.19
N THR A 647 21.66 -4.35 -4.16
CA THR A 647 21.22 -2.96 -3.97
C THR A 647 20.07 -2.90 -2.95
N LYS A 648 19.03 -3.74 -3.08
CA LYS A 648 17.95 -3.88 -2.08
C LYS A 648 18.44 -4.29 -0.70
N HIS A 649 19.51 -5.08 -0.62
CA HIS A 649 20.09 -5.51 0.65
C HIS A 649 20.75 -4.34 1.40
N LEU A 650 21.27 -3.32 0.72
CA LEU A 650 21.78 -2.10 1.37
C LEU A 650 20.70 -1.42 2.24
N ARG A 651 19.42 -1.46 1.84
CA ARG A 651 18.30 -0.98 2.67
C ARG A 651 18.12 -1.77 3.98
N VAL A 652 18.47 -3.07 3.98
CA VAL A 652 18.45 -3.91 5.20
C VAL A 652 19.56 -3.48 6.15
N LEU A 653 20.77 -3.24 5.63
CA LEU A 653 21.92 -2.81 6.43
C LEU A 653 21.71 -1.40 7.01
N LEU A 654 21.13 -0.48 6.22
CA LEU A 654 20.67 0.84 6.67
C LEU A 654 19.66 0.73 7.82
N ARG A 655 18.54 0.01 7.62
CA ARG A 655 17.46 -0.12 8.62
C ARG A 655 17.87 -0.92 9.87
N ALA A 656 18.85 -1.81 9.76
CA ALA A 656 19.42 -2.54 10.89
C ALA A 656 20.40 -1.70 11.72
N GLY A 657 20.76 -0.49 11.27
CA GLY A 657 21.68 0.41 11.96
C GLY A 657 23.11 -0.12 12.02
N VAL A 658 23.62 -0.67 10.91
CA VAL A 658 25.02 -1.13 10.81
C VAL A 658 25.98 0.05 10.96
N GLU A 659 27.07 -0.15 11.70
CA GLU A 659 28.01 0.91 12.02
C GLU A 659 28.70 1.50 10.78
N PHE A 660 28.96 2.81 10.82
CA PHE A 660 29.66 3.59 9.80
C PHE A 660 29.09 3.47 8.36
N PHE A 661 27.81 3.09 8.22
CA PHE A 661 27.13 2.99 6.92
C PHE A 661 27.21 4.29 6.10
N SER A 662 27.23 5.46 6.76
CA SER A 662 27.45 6.76 6.14
C SER A 662 28.69 6.84 5.26
N ASN A 663 29.74 6.09 5.59
CA ASN A 663 31.05 6.19 4.94
C ASN A 663 31.10 5.29 3.71
N TRP A 664 30.79 3.99 3.86
CA TRP A 664 30.93 3.01 2.78
C TRP A 664 29.61 2.70 2.05
N GLY A 665 28.47 2.76 2.75
CA GLY A 665 27.16 2.42 2.20
C GLY A 665 26.65 3.50 1.25
N MET A 666 26.87 4.78 1.59
CA MET A 666 26.53 5.92 0.73
C MET A 666 27.37 5.96 -0.56
N GLU A 667 28.67 5.63 -0.49
CA GLU A 667 29.55 5.52 -1.66
C GLU A 667 29.10 4.41 -2.62
N LEU A 668 28.76 3.22 -2.09
CA LEU A 668 28.24 2.12 -2.89
C LEU A 668 26.90 2.51 -3.55
N LEU A 669 25.99 3.16 -2.83
CA LEU A 669 24.72 3.63 -3.41
C LEU A 669 24.93 4.66 -4.53
N VAL A 670 25.87 5.60 -4.36
CA VAL A 670 26.23 6.58 -5.41
C VAL A 670 26.84 5.90 -6.64
N THR A 671 27.57 4.80 -6.46
CA THR A 671 28.07 3.99 -7.58
C THR A 671 26.89 3.32 -8.32
N GLN A 672 25.94 2.73 -7.60
CA GLN A 672 24.76 2.07 -8.19
C GLN A 672 23.81 3.03 -8.94
N LEU A 673 23.86 4.34 -8.68
CA LEU A 673 23.11 5.32 -9.48
C LEU A 673 23.49 5.30 -10.98
N HIS A 674 24.70 4.86 -11.30
CA HIS A 674 25.25 4.84 -12.66
C HIS A 674 25.15 3.45 -13.32
N ASP A 675 24.40 2.50 -12.74
CA ASP A 675 24.15 1.18 -13.34
C ASP A 675 23.37 1.29 -14.65
N HIS A 676 23.73 0.46 -15.64
CA HIS A 676 23.04 0.38 -16.93
C HIS A 676 21.55 -0.02 -16.80
N SER A 677 21.19 -0.75 -15.75
CA SER A 677 19.82 -1.15 -15.47
C SER A 677 19.07 -0.07 -14.71
N LYS A 678 18.11 0.59 -15.38
CA LYS A 678 17.21 1.59 -14.77
C LYS A 678 16.49 1.06 -13.51
N ALA A 679 16.23 -0.24 -13.42
CA ALA A 679 15.63 -0.82 -12.21
C ALA A 679 16.59 -0.80 -11.00
N VAL A 680 17.90 -0.92 -11.21
CA VAL A 680 18.93 -0.86 -10.17
C VAL A 680 19.18 0.58 -9.73
N SER A 681 19.37 1.50 -10.68
CA SER A 681 19.64 2.92 -10.37
C SER A 681 18.44 3.60 -9.70
N MET A 682 17.21 3.32 -10.12
CA MET A 682 15.99 3.82 -9.46
C MET A 682 15.78 3.24 -8.06
N GLU A 683 16.21 2.01 -7.80
CA GLU A 683 16.16 1.41 -6.47
C GLU A 683 17.24 2.00 -5.55
N ALA A 684 18.47 2.19 -6.05
CA ALA A 684 19.54 2.87 -5.31
C ALA A 684 19.13 4.31 -4.94
N LEU A 685 18.48 5.02 -5.86
CA LEU A 685 17.94 6.36 -5.63
C LEU A 685 16.85 6.40 -4.55
N ASP A 686 15.98 5.40 -4.50
CA ASP A 686 14.93 5.26 -3.49
C ASP A 686 15.51 4.94 -2.10
N ILE A 687 16.57 4.13 -2.04
CA ILE A 687 17.32 3.87 -0.80
C ILE A 687 18.09 5.11 -0.33
N LEU A 688 18.64 5.90 -1.25
CA LEU A 688 19.30 7.17 -0.91
C LEU A 688 18.32 8.21 -0.37
N ASP A 689 17.11 8.32 -0.92
CA ASP A 689 16.08 9.22 -0.40
C ASP A 689 15.65 8.81 1.03
N GLU A 690 15.51 7.51 1.29
CA GLU A 690 15.29 7.00 2.65
C GLU A 690 16.48 7.24 3.58
N ALA A 691 17.72 7.04 3.12
CA ALA A 691 18.93 7.24 3.92
C ALA A 691 19.14 8.71 4.32
N CYS A 692 18.71 9.65 3.48
CA CYS A 692 18.85 11.10 3.68
C CYS A 692 17.85 11.69 4.71
N GLU A 693 16.96 10.89 5.30
CA GLU A 693 16.24 11.29 6.52
C GLU A 693 17.18 11.46 7.73
N ASP A 694 18.34 10.78 7.73
CA ASP A 694 19.41 11.04 8.69
C ASP A 694 20.36 12.15 8.17
N LYS A 695 20.54 13.19 8.99
CA LYS A 695 21.46 14.30 8.72
C LYS A 695 22.91 13.86 8.54
N ALA A 696 23.34 12.78 9.20
CA ALA A 696 24.70 12.25 9.04
C ALA A 696 24.93 11.69 7.63
N ASN A 697 23.99 10.88 7.12
CA ASN A 697 24.03 10.36 5.75
C ASN A 697 23.89 11.48 4.71
N LEU A 698 23.01 12.46 4.94
CA LEU A 698 22.88 13.61 4.04
C LEU A 698 24.16 14.44 3.96
N HIS A 699 24.86 14.64 5.08
CA HIS A 699 26.19 15.27 5.08
C HIS A 699 27.22 14.49 4.25
N ALA A 700 27.25 13.15 4.35
CA ALA A 700 28.14 12.32 3.53
C ALA A 700 27.78 12.42 2.03
N LEU A 701 26.49 12.38 1.68
CA LEU A 701 26.05 12.51 0.29
C LEU A 701 26.43 13.88 -0.34
N ILE A 702 26.34 14.96 0.43
CA ILE A 702 26.76 16.31 0.00
C ILE A 702 28.28 16.37 -0.22
N GLN A 703 29.09 15.61 0.52
CA GLN A 703 30.54 15.52 0.30
C GLN A 703 30.87 14.78 -1.01
N LEU A 704 30.14 13.71 -1.33
CA LEU A 704 30.31 12.91 -2.55
C LEU A 704 29.87 13.61 -3.85
N LYS A 705 28.99 14.63 -3.77
CA LYS A 705 28.54 15.48 -4.89
C LYS A 705 28.05 14.70 -6.14
N PRO A 706 27.09 13.77 -6.02
CA PRO A 706 26.62 12.94 -7.14
C PRO A 706 25.88 13.72 -8.24
N ALA A 707 25.94 13.21 -9.48
CA ALA A 707 25.29 13.79 -10.65
C ALA A 707 23.81 13.39 -10.78
N LEU A 708 22.93 13.90 -9.92
CA LEU A 708 21.53 13.45 -9.81
C LEU A 708 20.58 13.93 -10.94
N THR A 709 20.98 14.91 -11.75
CA THR A 709 20.09 15.60 -12.71
C THR A 709 19.59 14.73 -13.87
N HIS A 710 20.30 13.66 -14.22
CA HIS A 710 19.93 12.76 -15.31
C HIS A 710 18.87 11.71 -14.92
N LEU A 711 18.56 11.57 -13.63
CA LEU A 711 17.65 10.56 -13.08
C LEU A 711 16.17 11.01 -13.04
N GLY A 712 15.82 12.07 -13.77
CA GLY A 712 14.46 12.62 -13.84
C GLY A 712 13.98 13.23 -12.52
N ASP A 713 12.65 13.25 -12.32
CA ASP A 713 12.03 13.97 -11.21
C ASP A 713 12.44 13.43 -9.82
N LYS A 714 12.61 12.11 -9.64
CA LYS A 714 13.12 11.56 -8.35
C LYS A 714 14.55 12.05 -8.05
N GLY A 715 15.41 12.17 -9.07
CA GLY A 715 16.77 12.70 -8.91
C GLY A 715 16.77 14.18 -8.53
N LEU A 716 15.84 14.96 -9.08
CA LEU A 716 15.62 16.35 -8.70
C LEU A 716 15.19 16.47 -7.23
N LEU A 717 14.19 15.69 -6.80
CA LEU A 717 13.66 15.74 -5.43
C LEU A 717 14.72 15.38 -4.38
N LEU A 718 15.58 14.39 -4.65
CA LEU A 718 16.72 14.08 -3.78
C LEU A 718 17.73 15.23 -3.73
N LEU A 719 18.06 15.84 -4.87
CA LEU A 719 18.98 16.98 -4.92
C LEU A 719 18.43 18.19 -4.15
N LEU A 720 17.11 18.37 -4.09
CA LEU A 720 16.50 19.45 -3.31
C LEU A 720 16.71 19.30 -1.79
N ARG A 721 16.90 18.07 -1.27
CA ARG A 721 17.25 17.86 0.14
C ARG A 721 18.56 18.55 0.53
N PHE A 722 19.48 18.78 -0.41
CA PHE A 722 20.76 19.43 -0.13
C PHE A 722 20.58 20.87 0.37
N LEU A 723 19.47 21.54 0.02
CA LEU A 723 19.18 22.91 0.46
C LEU A 723 18.77 22.99 1.94
N SER A 724 18.41 21.86 2.58
CA SER A 724 18.06 21.83 4.02
C SER A 724 19.24 22.03 4.97
N ILE A 725 20.48 21.94 4.45
CA ILE A 725 21.72 22.08 5.22
C ILE A 725 22.54 23.24 4.63
N PRO A 726 23.05 24.19 5.44
CA PRO A 726 23.80 25.36 4.93
C PRO A 726 24.96 25.03 4.00
N LYS A 727 25.71 23.95 4.27
CA LYS A 727 26.83 23.48 3.41
C LYS A 727 26.38 22.98 2.03
N GLY A 728 25.17 22.44 1.91
CA GLY A 728 24.61 22.02 0.62
C GLY A 728 23.94 23.19 -0.10
N PHE A 729 23.29 24.09 0.65
CA PHE A 729 22.74 25.34 0.13
C PHE A 729 23.82 26.22 -0.51
N SER A 730 24.94 26.51 0.17
CA SER A 730 26.00 27.37 -0.37
C SER A 730 26.57 26.80 -1.68
N TYR A 731 26.87 25.50 -1.71
CA TYR A 731 27.37 24.77 -2.87
C TYR A 731 26.44 24.84 -4.09
N LEU A 732 25.12 24.78 -3.90
CA LEU A 732 24.15 24.92 -4.99
C LEU A 732 23.91 26.39 -5.37
N ASN A 733 23.99 27.31 -4.41
CA ASN A 733 23.78 28.74 -4.64
C ASN A 733 24.95 29.35 -5.45
N GLU A 734 26.20 29.01 -5.12
CA GLU A 734 27.41 29.38 -5.86
C GLU A 734 27.35 28.99 -7.35
N ARG A 735 26.59 27.94 -7.68
CA ARG A 735 26.40 27.44 -9.06
C ARG A 735 25.21 28.09 -9.78
N GLY A 736 24.52 29.03 -9.15
CA GLY A 736 23.29 29.63 -9.67
C GLY A 736 22.17 28.60 -9.88
N TYR A 737 22.15 27.51 -9.10
CA TYR A 737 21.12 26.47 -9.22
C TYR A 737 19.83 26.87 -8.51
N VAL A 738 19.92 27.54 -7.35
CA VAL A 738 18.76 27.89 -6.51
C VAL A 738 17.80 28.83 -7.22
N SER A 739 18.30 29.93 -7.79
CA SER A 739 17.48 30.90 -8.56
C SER A 739 16.77 30.23 -9.75
N LYS A 740 17.50 29.43 -10.54
CA LYS A 740 16.92 28.67 -11.66
C LYS A 740 15.84 27.67 -11.23
N GLN A 741 15.93 27.10 -10.01
CA GLN A 741 14.85 26.26 -9.49
C GLN A 741 13.67 27.09 -8.97
N LEU A 742 13.89 28.23 -8.33
CA LEU A 742 12.79 29.12 -7.88
C LEU A 742 11.88 29.51 -9.06
N ASP A 743 12.45 30.03 -10.15
CA ASP A 743 11.72 30.38 -11.38
C ASP A 743 10.92 29.20 -11.95
N ARG A 744 11.53 28.01 -11.97
CA ARG A 744 10.92 26.79 -12.51
C ARG A 744 9.78 26.27 -11.63
N TRP A 745 9.94 26.36 -10.31
CA TRP A 745 8.91 25.94 -9.36
C TRP A 745 7.71 26.89 -9.41
N GLN A 746 7.94 28.21 -9.45
CA GLN A 746 6.88 29.20 -9.58
C GLN A 746 6.07 29.04 -10.87
N LYS A 747 6.72 28.78 -12.01
CA LYS A 747 6.05 28.70 -13.33
C LYS A 747 5.36 27.37 -13.65
N GLU A 748 5.91 26.24 -13.21
CA GLU A 748 5.44 24.91 -13.65
C GLU A 748 5.40 23.90 -12.49
N TYR A 749 6.47 23.83 -11.70
CA TYR A 749 6.69 22.69 -10.82
C TYR A 749 5.78 22.67 -9.58
N ASN A 750 5.27 23.82 -9.11
CA ASN A 750 4.26 23.88 -8.05
C ASN A 750 2.96 23.15 -8.46
N LEU A 751 2.51 23.29 -9.72
CA LEU A 751 1.34 22.58 -10.24
C LEU A 751 1.62 21.08 -10.37
N LYS A 752 2.82 20.71 -10.84
CA LYS A 752 3.28 19.33 -10.96
C LYS A 752 3.45 18.62 -9.61
N TYR A 753 3.78 19.36 -8.55
CA TYR A 753 3.89 18.81 -7.19
C TYR A 753 2.54 18.31 -6.65
N VAL A 754 1.44 19.00 -6.98
CA VAL A 754 0.07 18.52 -6.67
C VAL A 754 -0.19 17.19 -7.38
N ASP A 755 0.10 17.11 -8.68
CA ASP A 755 -0.08 15.87 -9.45
C ASP A 755 0.74 14.71 -8.85
N LEU A 756 1.97 14.98 -8.40
CA LEU A 756 2.84 13.98 -7.80
C LEU A 756 2.29 13.44 -6.46
N ILE A 757 1.76 14.29 -5.60
CA ILE A 757 1.12 13.85 -4.34
C ILE A 757 -0.17 13.08 -4.63
N GLU A 758 -1.01 13.59 -5.52
CA GLU A 758 -2.27 12.92 -5.86
C GLU A 758 -2.02 11.58 -6.57
N GLU A 759 -0.97 11.45 -7.40
CA GLU A 759 -0.52 10.18 -7.97
C GLU A 759 -0.15 9.15 -6.89
N GLN A 760 0.65 9.55 -5.90
CA GLN A 760 1.06 8.67 -4.79
C GLN A 760 -0.09 8.27 -3.87
N LEU A 761 -0.99 9.22 -3.54
CA LEU A 761 -2.20 8.93 -2.78
C LEU A 761 -3.12 7.97 -3.55
N ASN A 762 -3.27 8.15 -4.86
CA ASN A 762 -4.07 7.26 -5.70
C ASN A 762 -3.49 5.85 -5.79
N GLU A 763 -2.17 5.69 -6.00
CA GLU A 763 -1.50 4.37 -6.00
C GLU A 763 -1.62 3.65 -4.65
N ALA A 764 -1.60 4.39 -3.55
CA ALA A 764 -1.70 3.83 -2.20
C ALA A 764 -3.14 3.48 -1.76
N LEU A 765 -4.09 4.35 -2.07
CA LEU A 765 -5.44 4.28 -1.54
C LEU A 765 -6.43 3.63 -2.50
N THR A 766 -6.29 3.76 -3.81
CA THR A 766 -7.24 3.24 -4.81
C THR A 766 -6.72 1.97 -5.50
N THR A 767 -7.40 1.46 -6.55
CA THR A 767 -6.84 0.42 -7.44
C THR A 767 -6.08 0.97 -8.66
N TYR A 768 -5.89 2.30 -8.73
CA TYR A 768 -5.08 2.97 -9.74
C TYR A 768 -3.62 2.51 -9.70
N ARG A 769 -3.03 2.34 -10.89
CA ARG A 769 -1.58 2.17 -11.07
C ARG A 769 -1.19 2.86 -12.37
N LYS A 770 -0.07 3.58 -12.34
CA LYS A 770 0.52 4.22 -13.52
C LYS A 770 1.03 3.16 -14.50
N PRO A 771 0.80 3.32 -15.82
CA PRO A 771 1.51 2.50 -16.81
C PRO A 771 3.01 2.84 -16.73
N VAL A 772 3.85 1.80 -16.70
CA VAL A 772 5.30 1.93 -16.42
C VAL A 772 6.04 2.69 -17.53
N ASP A 773 5.53 2.58 -18.76
CA ASP A 773 5.95 3.35 -19.92
C ASP A 773 4.70 3.95 -20.58
N GLY A 774 4.86 5.07 -21.30
CA GLY A 774 3.76 5.85 -21.88
C GLY A 774 2.94 5.14 -22.97
N ASP A 775 3.31 3.92 -23.36
CA ASP A 775 2.62 3.09 -24.34
C ASP A 775 2.07 1.79 -23.72
N ASN A 776 0.77 1.58 -23.91
CA ASN A 776 -0.01 0.34 -23.75
C ASN A 776 -0.21 -0.30 -22.36
N TYR A 777 -1.47 -0.19 -21.89
CA TYR A 777 -2.29 -1.26 -21.29
C TYR A 777 -1.57 -2.29 -20.40
N VAL A 778 -1.42 -2.00 -19.09
CA VAL A 778 -0.99 -2.99 -18.09
C VAL A 778 -2.11 -4.00 -17.79
N ARG A 779 -2.24 -4.99 -18.67
CA ARG A 779 -3.09 -6.16 -18.45
C ARG A 779 -2.45 -7.07 -17.40
N ARG A 780 -3.12 -7.25 -16.24
CA ARG A 780 -3.32 -8.52 -15.47
C ARG A 780 -3.32 -8.38 -13.94
N SER A 781 -4.26 -9.12 -13.33
CA SER A 781 -4.20 -9.91 -12.08
C SER A 781 -3.66 -9.33 -10.76
N ASN A 782 -4.55 -9.26 -9.77
CA ASN A 782 -4.51 -9.94 -8.46
C ASN A 782 -3.19 -10.01 -7.63
N GLN A 783 -2.22 -9.13 -7.84
CA GLN A 783 -1.16 -8.92 -6.85
C GLN A 783 -1.76 -8.25 -5.61
N ARG A 784 -1.69 -8.94 -4.46
CA ARG A 784 -2.15 -8.42 -3.16
C ARG A 784 -1.50 -7.07 -2.88
N LEU A 785 -2.33 -6.06 -2.60
CA LEU A 785 -1.89 -4.73 -2.23
C LEU A 785 -1.26 -4.78 -0.84
N GLN A 786 0.07 -4.78 -0.81
CA GLN A 786 0.86 -4.40 0.36
C GLN A 786 0.66 -2.90 0.58
N ARG A 787 0.35 -2.45 1.80
CA ARG A 787 0.17 -1.01 2.07
C ARG A 787 1.47 -0.26 1.74
N PRO A 788 1.51 0.65 0.75
CA PRO A 788 2.66 1.53 0.63
C PRO A 788 2.52 2.67 1.65
N ASN A 789 3.62 3.02 2.30
CA ASN A 789 3.66 4.22 3.13
C ASN A 789 3.72 5.44 2.20
N VAL A 790 2.68 6.28 2.19
CA VAL A 790 2.73 7.57 1.49
C VAL A 790 3.55 8.53 2.34
N TYR A 791 4.79 8.78 1.90
CA TYR A 791 5.63 9.83 2.44
C TYR A 791 5.44 11.11 1.62
N LEU A 792 5.47 12.28 2.28
CA LEU A 792 5.31 13.56 1.60
C LEU A 792 6.55 13.83 0.71
N PRO A 793 6.40 14.05 -0.61
CA PRO A 793 7.53 14.39 -1.48
C PRO A 793 8.22 15.70 -1.06
N VAL A 794 9.53 15.77 -1.30
CA VAL A 794 10.36 16.94 -0.99
C VAL A 794 9.89 18.17 -1.79
N HIS A 795 9.56 19.27 -1.11
CA HIS A 795 9.19 20.55 -1.74
C HIS A 795 10.34 21.56 -1.63
N LEU A 796 10.67 22.27 -2.72
CA LEU A 796 11.75 23.28 -2.73
C LEU A 796 11.62 24.30 -1.58
N TYR A 797 10.47 24.98 -1.50
CA TYR A 797 10.21 25.95 -0.43
C TYR A 797 10.33 25.37 0.98
N GLY A 798 9.86 24.13 1.21
CA GLY A 798 10.02 23.48 2.52
C GLY A 798 11.49 23.22 2.90
N GLN A 799 12.35 22.93 1.92
CA GLN A 799 13.79 22.73 2.18
C GLN A 799 14.53 24.05 2.44
N LEU A 800 14.21 25.10 1.69
CA LEU A 800 14.81 26.44 1.86
C LEU A 800 14.56 27.02 3.26
N VAL A 801 13.41 26.74 3.85
CA VAL A 801 12.94 27.30 5.12
C VAL A 801 13.50 26.57 6.35
N HIS A 802 14.30 25.52 6.16
CA HIS A 802 15.05 24.90 7.25
C HIS A 802 16.25 25.76 7.71
N ASP A 803 16.80 26.61 6.85
CA ASP A 803 17.87 27.56 7.20
C ASP A 803 17.41 29.01 7.09
N LYS A 804 17.98 29.89 7.92
CA LYS A 804 17.64 31.32 7.93
C LYS A 804 17.99 32.00 6.59
N THR A 805 19.05 31.57 5.92
CA THR A 805 19.48 32.18 4.65
C THR A 805 18.52 31.88 3.50
N GLY A 806 18.06 30.63 3.39
CA GLY A 806 17.04 30.23 2.41
C GLY A 806 15.65 30.80 2.71
N CYS A 807 15.32 31.02 3.98
CA CYS A 807 14.09 31.67 4.39
C CYS A 807 14.03 33.16 3.94
N HIS A 808 15.11 33.92 4.18
CA HIS A 808 15.21 35.32 3.76
C HIS A 808 15.26 35.48 2.22
N LEU A 809 15.78 34.48 1.51
CA LEU A 809 15.73 34.45 0.04
C LEU A 809 14.28 34.35 -0.49
N LEU A 810 13.40 33.61 0.19
CA LEU A 810 11.98 33.50 -0.19
C LEU A 810 11.19 34.77 0.15
N GLU A 811 11.49 35.41 1.27
CA GLU A 811 10.98 36.72 1.68
C GLU A 811 11.32 37.79 0.62
N THR A 812 12.59 37.87 0.20
CA THR A 812 13.06 38.79 -0.85
C THR A 812 12.36 38.57 -2.20
N GLN A 813 11.91 37.36 -2.48
CA GLN A 813 11.20 36.96 -3.71
C GLN A 813 9.67 37.17 -3.63
N SER A 814 9.13 37.68 -2.50
CA SER A 814 7.69 37.93 -2.29
C SER A 814 6.77 36.72 -2.52
N VAL A 815 7.29 35.49 -2.37
CA VAL A 815 6.53 34.26 -2.68
C VAL A 815 5.36 34.04 -1.72
N VAL A 816 5.50 34.39 -0.43
CA VAL A 816 4.44 34.17 0.58
C VAL A 816 3.22 35.08 0.33
N PRO A 817 3.37 36.40 0.07
CA PRO A 817 2.27 37.26 -0.35
C PRO A 817 1.50 36.76 -1.58
N ASP A 818 2.19 36.40 -2.68
CA ASP A 818 1.55 35.92 -3.92
C ASP A 818 0.67 34.67 -3.71
N LEU A 819 1.20 33.71 -2.93
CA LEU A 819 0.47 32.50 -2.57
C LEU A 819 -0.70 32.80 -1.61
N SER A 820 -0.53 33.73 -0.69
CA SER A 820 -1.57 34.13 0.27
C SER A 820 -2.73 34.87 -0.42
N TYR A 821 -2.44 35.70 -1.42
CA TYR A 821 -3.46 36.30 -2.29
C TYR A 821 -4.29 35.21 -3.00
N THR A 822 -3.63 34.20 -3.57
CA THR A 822 -4.29 33.07 -4.25
C THR A 822 -5.23 32.28 -3.31
N VAL A 823 -4.87 32.18 -2.02
CA VAL A 823 -5.71 31.53 -0.99
C VAL A 823 -6.90 32.41 -0.57
N ARG A 824 -6.72 33.73 -0.50
CA ARG A 824 -7.78 34.70 -0.13
C ARG A 824 -8.81 34.94 -1.24
N SER A 825 -8.39 34.91 -2.50
CA SER A 825 -9.27 35.01 -3.67
C SER A 825 -9.26 33.72 -4.52
N PRO A 826 -9.87 32.62 -4.02
CA PRO A 826 -9.83 31.33 -4.70
C PRO A 826 -10.74 31.29 -5.94
N MET A 827 -10.17 30.93 -7.09
CA MET A 827 -10.95 30.69 -8.32
C MET A 827 -11.50 29.25 -8.33
N LEU A 828 -12.73 29.08 -7.84
CA LEU A 828 -13.35 27.75 -7.69
C LEU A 828 -14.12 27.26 -8.93
N ASP A 829 -14.51 28.14 -9.85
CA ASP A 829 -15.36 27.79 -11.00
C ASP A 829 -14.68 26.89 -12.04
N THR A 830 -13.34 26.89 -12.09
CA THR A 830 -12.56 26.14 -13.08
C THR A 830 -11.62 25.14 -12.42
N TRP A 831 -11.45 23.97 -13.05
CA TRP A 831 -10.53 22.93 -12.56
C TRP A 831 -9.06 23.40 -12.54
N GLU A 832 -8.69 24.33 -13.42
CA GLU A 832 -7.37 24.97 -13.43
C GLU A 832 -7.18 25.89 -12.21
N GLY A 833 -8.17 26.72 -11.88
CA GLY A 833 -8.16 27.56 -10.67
C GLY A 833 -8.11 26.72 -9.38
N ILE A 834 -8.90 25.63 -9.32
CA ILE A 834 -8.83 24.66 -8.22
C ILE A 834 -7.43 24.04 -8.09
N LYS A 835 -6.76 23.73 -9.21
CA LYS A 835 -5.39 23.18 -9.19
C LYS A 835 -4.36 24.22 -8.72
N GLN A 836 -4.49 25.47 -9.17
CA GLN A 836 -3.64 26.58 -8.70
C GLN A 836 -3.81 26.81 -7.18
N LEU A 837 -5.05 26.81 -6.68
CA LEU A 837 -5.33 26.90 -5.24
C LEU A 837 -4.71 25.73 -4.46
N LYS A 838 -4.86 24.48 -4.93
CA LYS A 838 -4.20 23.32 -4.32
C LYS A 838 -2.68 23.45 -4.29
N ALA A 839 -2.07 23.97 -5.37
CA ALA A 839 -0.63 24.19 -5.43
C ALA A 839 -0.18 25.26 -4.41
N ALA A 840 -0.93 26.36 -4.28
CA ALA A 840 -0.66 27.38 -3.28
C ALA A 840 -0.79 26.86 -1.84
N LEU A 841 -1.84 26.10 -1.54
CA LEU A 841 -2.04 25.46 -0.24
C LEU A 841 -0.89 24.49 0.10
N TRP A 842 -0.47 23.63 -0.83
CA TRP A 842 0.67 22.73 -0.62
C TRP A 842 2.01 23.46 -0.46
N ALA A 843 2.22 24.55 -1.20
CA ALA A 843 3.41 25.40 -1.08
C ALA A 843 3.48 26.07 0.31
N LEU A 844 2.41 26.73 0.75
CA LEU A 844 2.30 27.37 2.07
C LEU A 844 2.44 26.35 3.21
N GLY A 845 1.81 25.18 3.10
CA GLY A 845 1.94 24.09 4.08
C GLY A 845 3.38 23.60 4.23
N ASN A 846 4.14 23.51 3.13
CA ASN A 846 5.55 23.15 3.17
C ASN A 846 6.43 24.26 3.74
N ILE A 847 6.13 25.54 3.49
CA ILE A 847 6.82 26.68 4.13
C ILE A 847 6.59 26.65 5.65
N GLY A 848 5.34 26.48 6.09
CA GLY A 848 4.96 26.35 7.51
C GLY A 848 5.45 25.09 8.23
N SER A 849 6.29 24.25 7.60
CA SER A 849 6.84 23.02 8.21
C SER A 849 8.02 23.25 9.17
N SER A 850 8.50 24.50 9.27
CA SER A 850 9.65 24.96 10.07
C SER A 850 9.28 26.24 10.83
N ASN A 851 9.89 26.47 12.00
CA ASN A 851 9.62 27.66 12.80
C ASN A 851 9.92 28.97 12.04
N TRP A 852 10.96 28.99 11.19
CA TRP A 852 11.28 30.18 10.38
C TRP A 852 10.17 30.52 9.38
N GLY A 853 9.56 29.51 8.77
CA GLY A 853 8.45 29.69 7.84
C GLY A 853 7.14 30.01 8.53
N LEU A 854 6.90 29.47 9.72
CA LEU A 854 5.73 29.82 10.52
C LEU A 854 5.72 31.31 10.85
N ASN A 855 6.87 31.93 11.13
CA ASN A 855 6.94 33.37 11.37
C ASN A 855 6.46 34.15 10.13
N LEU A 856 6.96 33.82 8.93
CA LEU A 856 6.49 34.43 7.67
C LEU A 856 4.98 34.21 7.42
N LEU A 857 4.45 33.02 7.73
CA LEU A 857 3.01 32.74 7.62
C LEU A 857 2.16 33.48 8.66
N GLN A 858 2.73 33.82 9.81
CA GLN A 858 2.07 34.61 10.87
C GLN A 858 2.11 36.11 10.57
N GLU A 859 3.18 36.62 9.94
CA GLU A 859 3.28 38.00 9.46
C GLU A 859 2.20 38.30 8.41
N GLU A 860 2.01 37.42 7.43
CA GLU A 860 0.92 37.51 6.45
C GLU A 860 -0.45 37.08 7.01
N ASN A 861 -0.51 36.49 8.20
CA ASN A 861 -1.71 35.95 8.84
C ASN A 861 -2.60 35.07 7.93
N VAL A 862 -1.99 34.14 7.19
CA VAL A 862 -2.69 33.27 6.21
C VAL A 862 -3.26 31.98 6.84
N ILE A 863 -2.82 31.62 8.05
CA ILE A 863 -3.25 30.38 8.73
C ILE A 863 -4.78 30.34 8.96
N PRO A 864 -5.45 31.43 9.43
CA PRO A 864 -6.91 31.43 9.59
C PRO A 864 -7.66 31.23 8.27
N ASP A 865 -7.16 31.80 7.16
CA ASP A 865 -7.76 31.66 5.84
C ASP A 865 -7.76 30.19 5.38
N ILE A 866 -6.66 29.47 5.63
CA ILE A 866 -6.54 28.03 5.35
C ILE A 866 -7.52 27.20 6.19
N LEU A 867 -7.71 27.57 7.47
CA LEU A 867 -8.67 26.88 8.37
C LEU A 867 -10.12 27.15 7.97
N ALA A 868 -10.45 28.38 7.57
CA ALA A 868 -11.77 28.74 7.04
C ALA A 868 -12.07 27.95 5.76
N LEU A 869 -11.11 27.82 4.84
CA LEU A 869 -11.25 26.96 3.66
C LEU A 869 -11.42 25.47 4.03
N ALA A 870 -10.73 24.96 5.05
CA ALA A 870 -10.88 23.58 5.51
C ALA A 870 -12.31 23.26 5.98
N GLN A 871 -12.97 24.22 6.66
CA GLN A 871 -14.31 24.05 7.22
C GLN A 871 -15.43 24.41 6.24
N HIS A 872 -15.27 25.47 5.43
CA HIS A 872 -16.37 26.08 4.68
C HIS A 872 -16.28 25.95 3.15
N CYS A 873 -15.10 25.70 2.54
CA CYS A 873 -14.95 25.67 1.08
C CYS A 873 -15.97 24.75 0.38
N GLU A 874 -16.59 25.20 -0.71
CA GLU A 874 -17.69 24.42 -1.31
C GLU A 874 -17.20 23.15 -2.04
N VAL A 875 -15.94 23.13 -2.47
CA VAL A 875 -15.29 22.02 -3.19
C VAL A 875 -14.66 21.04 -2.19
N LEU A 876 -15.19 19.83 -2.11
CA LEU A 876 -14.85 18.86 -1.06
C LEU A 876 -13.40 18.36 -1.12
N SER A 877 -12.82 18.25 -2.33
CA SER A 877 -11.42 17.87 -2.50
C SER A 877 -10.44 18.95 -2.00
N VAL A 878 -10.81 20.23 -2.04
CA VAL A 878 -10.00 21.34 -1.50
C VAL A 878 -10.00 21.29 0.03
N ARG A 879 -11.15 21.04 0.68
CA ARG A 879 -11.20 20.82 2.14
C ARG A 879 -10.22 19.74 2.59
N GLY A 880 -10.21 18.62 1.86
CA GLY A 880 -9.28 17.52 2.11
C GLY A 880 -7.81 17.91 1.95
N THR A 881 -7.47 18.70 0.94
CA THR A 881 -6.13 19.29 0.78
C THR A 881 -5.78 20.20 1.96
N CYS A 882 -6.69 21.07 2.41
CA CYS A 882 -6.45 21.93 3.58
C CYS A 882 -6.18 21.10 4.85
N VAL A 883 -6.93 20.02 5.09
CA VAL A 883 -6.70 19.11 6.24
C VAL A 883 -5.29 18.49 6.19
N TYR A 884 -4.83 18.05 5.01
CA TYR A 884 -3.46 17.56 4.88
C TYR A 884 -2.42 18.66 5.11
N VAL A 885 -2.64 19.87 4.58
CA VAL A 885 -1.76 21.04 4.74
C VAL A 885 -1.64 21.48 6.19
N VAL A 886 -2.75 21.55 6.93
CA VAL A 886 -2.78 21.79 8.39
C VAL A 886 -1.97 20.72 9.14
N GLY A 887 -2.06 19.46 8.71
CA GLY A 887 -1.20 18.38 9.24
C GLY A 887 0.29 18.53 8.93
N VAL A 888 0.69 19.25 7.87
CA VAL A 888 2.10 19.59 7.61
C VAL A 888 2.55 20.77 8.48
N ILE A 889 1.69 21.77 8.67
CA ILE A 889 1.93 22.91 9.58
C ILE A 889 2.12 22.41 11.03
N SER A 890 1.41 21.36 11.44
CA SER A 890 1.56 20.74 12.76
C SER A 890 2.86 19.93 12.97
N LYS A 891 3.87 20.03 12.09
CA LYS A 891 5.17 19.37 12.28
C LYS A 891 6.00 19.97 13.42
N THR A 892 5.76 21.24 13.78
CA THR A 892 6.49 21.94 14.85
C THR A 892 5.62 22.17 16.08
N ARG A 893 6.25 22.39 17.24
CA ARG A 893 5.56 22.73 18.48
C ARG A 893 4.77 24.04 18.35
N GLN A 894 5.39 25.08 17.78
CA GLN A 894 4.77 26.39 17.54
C GLN A 894 3.54 26.27 16.64
N GLY A 895 3.63 25.54 15.51
CA GLY A 895 2.50 25.32 14.60
C GLY A 895 1.35 24.61 15.29
N CYS A 896 1.63 23.61 16.14
CA CYS A 896 0.61 22.96 16.96
C CYS A 896 -0.03 23.88 18.00
N GLU A 897 0.73 24.81 18.61
CA GLU A 897 0.22 25.78 19.58
C GLU A 897 -0.69 26.81 18.92
N VAL A 898 -0.33 27.30 17.72
CA VAL A 898 -1.20 28.17 16.90
C VAL A 898 -2.50 27.44 16.53
N LEU A 899 -2.43 26.18 16.07
CA LEU A 899 -3.63 25.40 15.71
C LEU A 899 -4.55 25.13 16.91
N LYS A 900 -3.99 24.91 18.12
CA LYS A 900 -4.77 24.74 19.36
C LYS A 900 -5.61 25.98 19.70
N GLN A 901 -5.15 27.20 19.35
CA GLN A 901 -5.92 28.44 19.55
C GLN A 901 -7.19 28.50 18.70
N TYR A 902 -7.20 27.85 17.52
CA TYR A 902 -8.35 27.74 16.63
C TYR A 902 -9.16 26.44 16.83
N GLY A 903 -8.92 25.70 17.91
CA GLY A 903 -9.64 24.46 18.22
C GLY A 903 -9.22 23.24 17.39
N TRP A 904 -8.05 23.26 16.74
CA TRP A 904 -7.53 22.12 15.97
C TRP A 904 -6.47 21.35 16.77
N ASP A 905 -6.82 20.14 17.21
CA ASP A 905 -5.92 19.23 17.93
C ASP A 905 -4.92 18.51 17.01
N THR A 906 -3.70 18.30 17.52
CA THR A 906 -2.58 17.73 16.76
C THR A 906 -1.80 16.68 17.55
N VAL A 907 -1.06 15.84 16.83
CA VAL A 907 -0.21 14.80 17.44
C VAL A 907 1.11 15.42 17.90
N ARG A 908 1.38 15.39 19.21
CA ARG A 908 2.57 16.02 19.83
C ARG A 908 3.82 15.13 19.90
N HIS A 909 3.78 13.89 19.42
CA HIS A 909 4.85 12.89 19.62
C HIS A 909 5.55 12.44 18.33
N SER A 910 6.82 12.07 18.43
CA SER A 910 7.63 11.57 17.31
C SER A 910 7.31 10.10 16.97
N ARG A 911 7.47 9.74 15.69
CA ARG A 911 7.32 8.36 15.18
C ARG A 911 8.37 7.37 15.72
N GLN A 912 9.43 7.87 16.35
CA GLN A 912 10.53 7.10 16.93
C GLN A 912 10.13 6.41 18.24
N THR A 913 9.29 7.05 19.06
CA THR A 913 8.78 6.50 20.33
C THR A 913 7.41 5.88 20.13
N LEU A 914 7.28 4.56 20.28
CA LEU A 914 5.99 3.86 20.12
C LEU A 914 4.98 4.18 21.25
N TRP A 915 5.50 4.45 22.44
CA TRP A 915 4.72 4.78 23.64
C TRP A 915 5.33 6.04 24.29
N PRO A 916 5.01 7.24 23.77
CA PRO A 916 5.46 8.48 24.37
C PRO A 916 4.80 8.68 25.73
N VAL A 917 5.56 9.19 26.71
CA VAL A 917 4.96 9.79 27.91
C VAL A 917 4.28 11.08 27.47
N THR A 918 3.02 11.26 27.84
CA THR A 918 2.31 12.53 27.65
C THR A 918 3.03 13.60 28.45
N PRO A 919 3.50 14.71 27.85
CA PRO A 919 4.01 15.81 28.64
C PRO A 919 2.87 16.32 29.53
N ASP A 920 3.12 16.49 30.82
CA ASP A 920 2.16 17.06 31.77
C ASP A 920 1.96 18.56 31.47
N GLU A 921 1.23 18.88 30.40
CA GLU A 921 0.67 20.20 30.22
C GLU A 921 -0.38 20.41 31.31
N VAL A 922 -0.14 21.40 32.16
CA VAL A 922 -1.04 21.81 33.24
C VAL A 922 -2.27 22.45 32.63
N ASP A 923 -3.22 21.62 32.18
CA ASP A 923 -4.60 22.02 32.01
C ASP A 923 -5.10 22.46 33.39
N LYS A 924 -5.08 23.77 33.64
CA LYS A 924 -5.92 24.37 34.66
C LYS A 924 -7.34 23.87 34.39
N PRO A 925 -8.00 23.16 35.32
CA PRO A 925 -9.37 22.73 35.09
C PRO A 925 -10.21 23.99 34.95
N MET A 926 -10.69 24.27 33.73
CA MET A 926 -11.79 25.21 33.56
C MET A 926 -12.98 24.59 34.27
N THR A 927 -13.40 25.23 35.36
CA THR A 927 -14.62 24.91 36.09
C THR A 927 -15.82 25.18 35.19
N SER A 928 -16.20 24.18 34.40
CA SER A 928 -17.49 24.11 33.73
C SER A 928 -18.36 23.17 34.54
N GLU A 929 -19.41 23.71 35.16
CA GLU A 929 -20.33 22.95 35.99
C GLU A 929 -21.17 22.00 35.13
N LEU A 930 -20.80 20.72 35.12
CA LEU A 930 -21.74 19.66 34.79
C LEU A 930 -22.51 19.29 36.06
N SER A 931 -23.71 19.85 36.18
CA SER A 931 -24.65 19.62 37.27
C SER A 931 -25.09 18.15 37.34
N SER A 932 -24.41 17.37 38.18
CA SER A 932 -24.90 16.05 38.59
C SER A 932 -25.92 16.21 39.72
N VAL A 933 -27.19 15.99 39.38
CA VAL A 933 -28.29 15.99 40.37
C VAL A 933 -28.07 14.85 41.38
N PRO A 934 -28.01 15.13 42.69
CA PRO A 934 -27.79 14.09 43.70
C PRO A 934 -29.07 13.27 43.92
N SER A 935 -29.02 11.99 43.57
CA SER A 935 -30.10 11.05 43.87
C SER A 935 -29.95 10.54 45.31
N THR A 936 -30.67 11.15 46.24
CA THR A 936 -30.81 10.66 47.61
C THR A 936 -31.75 9.45 47.65
N LEU A 937 -31.38 8.40 48.39
CA LEU A 937 -32.32 7.55 49.13
C LEU A 937 -31.54 6.70 50.15
N SER A 938 -31.56 7.16 51.40
CA SER A 938 -31.17 6.39 52.58
C SER A 938 -32.39 5.65 53.15
N LEU A 939 -32.19 4.50 53.80
CA LEU A 939 -32.62 4.25 55.19
C LEU A 939 -32.26 2.83 55.68
N ASN A 940 -32.26 2.67 57.00
CA ASN A 940 -31.63 1.57 57.75
C ASN A 940 -32.60 0.41 58.07
N SER A 941 -32.06 -0.75 58.45
CA SER A 941 -32.58 -1.54 59.59
C SER A 941 -31.53 -2.55 60.11
N GLU A 942 -31.52 -2.79 61.43
CA GLU A 942 -30.53 -3.60 62.15
C GLU A 942 -31.10 -4.96 62.60
N SER A 943 -30.25 -5.98 62.75
CA SER A 943 -30.32 -7.13 63.72
C SER A 943 -29.34 -8.25 63.29
N THR A 944 -28.64 -9.03 64.13
CA THR A 944 -28.46 -9.07 65.61
C THR A 944 -27.24 -9.96 65.96
N SER A 945 -26.43 -9.56 66.96
CA SER A 945 -25.54 -10.39 67.84
C SER A 945 -24.48 -11.35 67.21
N SER A 946 -23.28 -11.56 67.76
CA SER A 946 -22.88 -11.54 69.19
C SER A 946 -21.41 -11.16 69.47
N ARG A 947 -21.25 -10.20 70.38
CA ARG A 947 -20.31 -10.11 71.54
C ARG A 947 -19.11 -11.09 71.65
N HIS A 948 -17.89 -10.54 71.74
CA HIS A 948 -17.21 -10.37 73.05
C HIS A 948 -16.05 -9.34 73.01
N ASN A 949 -15.72 -8.83 74.19
CA ASN A 949 -14.84 -7.69 74.58
C ASN A 949 -13.34 -7.91 74.20
N SER A 950 -12.41 -6.93 74.27
CA SER A 950 -12.33 -5.77 75.20
C SER A 950 -11.45 -4.60 74.70
N GLU A 951 -11.84 -3.38 75.10
CA GLU A 951 -11.04 -2.24 75.66
C GLU A 951 -9.72 -1.80 74.98
N SER A 952 -9.63 -0.58 74.39
CA SER A 952 -9.27 0.74 75.03
C SER A 952 -7.77 1.09 74.75
N GLU A 953 -7.26 2.33 74.58
CA GLU A 953 -7.70 3.70 74.91
C GLU A 953 -7.32 4.78 73.85
N SER A 954 -8.07 5.90 73.87
CA SER A 954 -7.66 7.33 73.77
C SER A 954 -6.90 7.97 72.56
N GLN A 955 -7.68 8.63 71.67
CA GLN A 955 -7.80 10.10 71.48
C GLN A 955 -6.59 11.04 71.11
N PRO A 956 -6.85 12.29 70.60
CA PRO A 956 -6.08 12.87 69.48
C PRO A 956 -5.46 14.28 69.75
N SER A 957 -5.09 14.98 68.65
CA SER A 957 -5.02 16.44 68.39
C SER A 957 -3.71 16.80 67.64
N GLU A 958 -3.51 17.90 66.90
CA GLU A 958 -4.26 18.87 66.06
C GLU A 958 -3.22 20.02 65.77
N LEU A 959 -3.51 20.98 64.87
CA LEU A 959 -2.84 22.30 64.70
C LEU A 959 -1.48 22.33 63.97
N THR A 960 -1.03 23.46 63.38
CA THR A 960 -1.52 24.31 62.27
C THR A 960 -0.37 25.26 61.86
N MET A 961 -0.45 25.80 60.64
CA MET A 961 -0.04 27.17 60.24
C MET A 961 1.42 27.59 59.93
N LYS A 962 1.52 28.37 58.80
CA LYS A 962 2.37 29.57 58.53
C LYS A 962 3.88 29.37 58.25
N LEU A 963 4.58 30.21 57.46
CA LEU A 963 4.23 31.21 56.41
C LEU A 963 5.55 31.68 55.71
N SER A 964 5.53 31.97 54.39
CA SER A 964 6.39 32.98 53.70
C SER A 964 7.94 32.78 53.69
N THR A 965 8.80 33.39 52.84
CA THR A 965 8.70 34.48 51.83
C THR A 965 9.92 34.49 50.86
N ARG A 966 9.78 35.02 49.62
CA ARG A 966 10.79 35.83 48.82
C ARG A 966 12.21 35.26 48.50
N GLN A 967 12.97 35.68 47.47
CA GLN A 967 12.75 36.35 46.16
C GLN A 967 14.09 36.33 45.35
N GLN A 968 14.05 36.26 44.00
CA GLN A 968 15.08 36.75 43.01
C GLN A 968 16.54 36.20 43.10
N GLY A 969 17.37 36.14 42.04
CA GLY A 969 17.20 36.36 40.58
C GLY A 969 18.58 36.53 39.87
N GLN A 970 18.63 36.37 38.53
CA GLN A 970 19.76 36.74 37.62
C GLN A 970 21.11 35.97 37.74
N PHE A 971 22.03 35.94 36.76
CA PHE A 971 21.99 35.82 35.28
C PHE A 971 23.46 35.55 34.77
N LEU A 972 23.63 35.27 33.46
CA LEU A 972 24.88 35.35 32.65
C LEU A 972 25.88 34.17 32.57
N LEU A 973 26.58 34.14 31.43
CA LEU A 973 27.49 33.13 30.89
C LEU A 973 28.97 33.43 31.25
N ASN A 974 29.87 32.44 31.23
CA ASN A 974 30.87 32.34 30.15
C ASN A 974 31.80 31.09 30.19
N THR A 975 32.37 30.86 29.01
CA THR A 975 33.41 29.91 28.59
C THR A 975 34.74 29.97 29.38
N SER A 976 35.43 28.83 29.56
CA SER A 976 36.64 28.47 28.78
C SER A 976 37.43 27.23 29.29
N SER A 977 38.12 26.60 28.33
CA SER A 977 39.09 25.50 28.31
C SER A 977 40.02 25.16 29.51
N MET A 978 40.18 23.83 29.71
CA MET A 978 41.43 23.05 29.90
C MET A 978 42.42 23.38 31.03
N LEU A 979 42.63 22.42 31.95
CA LEU A 979 43.92 21.69 32.14
C LEU A 979 43.75 20.49 33.12
N ASP A 980 44.76 19.62 33.18
CA ASP A 980 44.70 18.22 33.65
C ASP A 980 45.03 17.98 35.16
N GLN A 981 44.53 16.84 35.68
CA GLN A 981 45.06 15.97 36.77
C GLN A 981 45.42 16.60 38.15
N SER A 982 44.84 16.16 39.28
CA SER A 982 45.01 14.79 39.83
C SER A 982 44.11 14.55 41.08
N ASP A 983 44.09 13.29 41.53
CA ASP A 983 43.30 12.62 42.60
C ASP A 983 43.14 13.42 43.95
N ASP A 984 42.17 13.16 44.84
CA ASP A 984 41.63 11.85 45.26
C ASP A 984 40.28 11.92 46.04
N ALA A 985 39.62 10.78 46.19
CA ALA A 985 38.64 10.37 47.21
C ALA A 985 37.54 11.35 47.72
N SER A 986 36.27 11.07 47.34
CA SER A 986 35.08 11.53 48.09
C SER A 986 34.26 10.38 48.67
N LEU A 987 34.09 10.40 49.99
CA LEU A 987 33.27 9.50 50.80
C LEU A 987 31.77 9.65 50.48
N TYR A 988 30.97 8.57 50.54
CA TYR A 988 29.68 8.61 51.24
C TYR A 988 29.28 7.25 51.83
N LEU A 989 28.73 7.32 53.05
CA LEU A 989 28.55 6.23 54.00
C LEU A 989 27.18 5.52 53.84
N ARG A 990 27.13 4.21 54.10
CA ARG A 990 25.91 3.38 53.96
C ARG A 990 25.43 2.80 55.30
N SER A 991 24.18 3.07 55.67
CA SER A 991 23.29 2.20 56.51
C SER A 991 21.89 2.85 56.52
N LYS A 992 20.73 2.19 56.73
CA LYS A 992 20.32 0.80 57.03
C LYS A 992 18.83 0.67 56.59
N PRO A 993 18.23 -0.53 56.42
CA PRO A 993 17.47 -1.08 57.56
C PRO A 993 17.57 -2.61 57.75
N MET A 994 17.29 -3.04 59.00
CA MET A 994 16.86 -4.38 59.40
C MET A 994 15.31 -4.33 59.53
N LYS A 995 14.49 -5.36 59.72
CA LYS A 995 14.53 -6.84 59.92
C LYS A 995 13.08 -7.29 59.55
N ASP A 996 12.69 -8.52 59.23
CA ASP A 996 12.81 -9.79 59.96
C ASP A 996 12.51 -10.94 58.96
N ARG A 997 13.36 -11.98 58.90
CA ARG A 997 13.31 -13.27 59.61
C ARG A 997 12.35 -14.32 59.02
N SER A 998 12.93 -15.48 58.75
CA SER A 998 12.34 -16.71 58.22
C SER A 998 11.74 -17.60 59.34
N PRO A 999 11.24 -18.81 59.01
CA PRO A 999 12.17 -19.95 59.08
C PRO A 999 12.08 -20.96 57.91
N PHE A 1000 13.12 -21.78 57.79
CA PHE A 1000 13.20 -22.97 56.94
C PHE A 1000 12.34 -24.13 57.48
N THR A 1001 12.11 -25.19 56.68
CA THR A 1001 12.79 -26.53 56.80
C THR A 1001 11.91 -27.69 56.25
N ILE A 1002 12.56 -28.81 55.93
CA ILE A 1002 12.06 -30.22 55.87
C ILE A 1002 11.78 -30.81 54.46
N LEU A 1003 12.82 -31.47 53.94
CA LEU A 1003 12.91 -32.86 53.45
C LEU A 1003 11.77 -33.50 52.63
N ALA A 1004 12.18 -34.13 51.53
CA ALA A 1004 11.43 -35.20 50.88
C ALA A 1004 11.62 -36.55 51.62
N SER A 1005 10.56 -37.34 51.82
CA SER A 1005 10.63 -38.81 51.76
C SER A 1005 9.27 -39.51 51.63
N THR A 1006 9.34 -40.67 50.99
CA THR A 1006 8.33 -41.66 50.60
C THR A 1006 7.61 -42.40 51.74
N ARG A 1007 6.34 -42.82 51.51
CA ARG A 1007 5.75 -44.18 51.67
C ARG A 1007 4.20 -44.11 51.69
N PHE A 1008 3.47 -44.72 50.75
CA PHE A 1008 3.11 -46.15 50.55
C PHE A 1008 1.90 -46.65 51.37
N VAL A 1009 0.80 -47.03 50.68
CA VAL A 1009 -0.12 -48.21 50.80
C VAL A 1009 -1.28 -47.91 49.82
N ARG A 1010 -1.64 -48.62 48.72
CA ARG A 1010 -1.46 -49.98 48.15
C ARG A 1010 -2.53 -51.02 48.57
N ASN A 1011 -3.31 -51.52 47.59
CA ASN A 1011 -3.91 -52.88 47.41
C ASN A 1011 -5.31 -52.79 46.72
N ARG A 1012 -5.81 -53.76 45.91
CA ARG A 1012 -5.24 -55.00 45.34
C ARG A 1012 -6.00 -55.39 44.03
N PHE A 1013 -5.29 -55.70 42.92
CA PHE A 1013 -5.06 -57.04 42.31
C PHE A 1013 -6.32 -57.76 41.74
N LEU A 1014 -6.32 -58.27 40.49
CA LEU A 1014 -5.53 -59.44 40.04
C LEU A 1014 -5.19 -59.46 38.53
N ASN A 1015 -4.24 -60.34 38.15
CA ASN A 1015 -3.75 -60.60 36.79
C ASN A 1015 -4.47 -61.78 36.11
N SER A 1016 -4.45 -61.83 34.77
CA SER A 1016 -4.32 -63.08 34.01
C SER A 1016 -3.54 -62.86 32.70
N LEU A 1017 -2.76 -63.86 32.29
CA LEU A 1017 -1.67 -63.76 31.31
C LEU A 1017 -2.06 -64.18 29.87
N SER A 1018 -1.14 -63.84 28.95
CA SER A 1018 -0.66 -64.65 27.80
C SER A 1018 -1.08 -64.24 26.38
N LEU A 1019 -0.07 -64.08 25.52
CA LEU A 1019 -0.13 -64.12 24.05
C LEU A 1019 1.20 -64.71 23.54
N PRO A 1020 1.22 -65.86 22.85
CA PRO A 1020 2.46 -66.50 22.40
C PRO A 1020 2.86 -66.20 20.94
N SER A 1021 4.17 -66.08 20.76
CA SER A 1021 5.00 -66.18 19.54
C SER A 1021 4.46 -66.85 18.26
N LYS A 1022 4.82 -66.33 17.07
CA LYS A 1022 5.84 -66.90 16.14
C LYS A 1022 6.05 -66.06 14.85
N LYS A 1023 7.00 -66.49 13.99
CA LYS A 1023 7.67 -65.72 12.91
C LYS A 1023 7.19 -66.04 11.47
N LEU A 1024 7.57 -65.13 10.54
CA LEU A 1024 8.07 -65.35 9.14
C LEU A 1024 7.11 -65.46 7.91
N ARG A 1025 7.57 -64.81 6.82
CA ARG A 1025 7.43 -65.08 5.35
C ARG A 1025 6.22 -64.58 4.50
N SER A 1026 6.45 -63.46 3.80
CA SER A 1026 6.64 -63.31 2.31
C SER A 1026 5.62 -63.75 1.23
N THR A 1027 5.65 -62.96 0.13
CA THR A 1027 5.40 -63.27 -1.32
C THR A 1027 3.97 -63.40 -1.92
N SER A 1028 3.52 -62.32 -2.58
CA SER A 1028 3.10 -62.19 -4.01
C SER A 1028 2.30 -63.26 -4.79
N ASP A 1029 1.23 -62.81 -5.47
CA ASP A 1029 0.74 -63.09 -6.86
C ASP A 1029 0.64 -64.53 -7.43
N PRO A 1030 -0.39 -64.88 -8.24
CA PRO A 1030 -0.29 -64.69 -9.71
C PRO A 1030 -1.62 -64.46 -10.50
N LYS A 1031 -1.58 -64.69 -11.84
CA LYS A 1031 -2.42 -64.08 -12.90
C LYS A 1031 -3.47 -65.00 -13.58
N SER A 1032 -4.39 -64.34 -14.31
CA SER A 1032 -4.95 -64.68 -15.66
C SER A 1032 -6.03 -65.75 -15.87
N MET A 1033 -7.02 -65.44 -16.72
CA MET A 1033 -7.35 -66.18 -17.98
C MET A 1033 -8.51 -65.57 -18.80
N GLY A 1034 -8.38 -65.59 -20.14
CA GLY A 1034 -9.43 -65.87 -21.15
C GLY A 1034 -10.63 -64.91 -21.39
N GLY A 1035 -11.03 -64.71 -22.65
CA GLY A 1035 -12.30 -64.07 -23.04
C GLY A 1035 -12.77 -64.47 -24.45
N SER A 1036 -14.02 -64.16 -24.87
CA SER A 1036 -14.50 -64.28 -26.26
C SER A 1036 -15.92 -63.71 -26.53
N ARG A 1037 -15.99 -62.76 -27.50
CA ARG A 1037 -17.06 -62.51 -28.51
C ARG A 1037 -18.45 -61.90 -28.15
N THR A 1038 -19.01 -61.31 -29.21
CA THR A 1038 -20.09 -60.31 -29.39
C THR A 1038 -21.37 -60.98 -30.01
N PRO A 1039 -22.47 -60.31 -30.47
CA PRO A 1039 -22.72 -58.86 -30.68
C PRO A 1039 -24.13 -58.27 -30.36
N THR A 1040 -24.24 -56.94 -30.23
CA THR A 1040 -25.11 -56.02 -31.02
C THR A 1040 -25.10 -54.58 -30.47
N GLU A 1041 -25.22 -53.60 -31.37
CA GLU A 1041 -25.27 -52.13 -31.13
C GLU A 1041 -26.71 -51.59 -30.99
N PRO A 1042 -26.98 -50.28 -30.79
CA PRO A 1042 -26.10 -49.13 -30.47
C PRO A 1042 -26.57 -48.24 -29.29
N LYS A 1043 -25.70 -47.34 -28.78
CA LYS A 1043 -26.04 -45.91 -28.51
C LYS A 1043 -24.82 -45.04 -28.12
N LEU A 1044 -24.94 -43.73 -28.40
CA LEU A 1044 -23.86 -42.74 -28.40
C LEU A 1044 -23.23 -42.42 -27.02
N GLY A 1045 -21.90 -42.44 -26.98
CA GLY A 1045 -21.10 -41.21 -26.93
C GLY A 1045 -21.10 -40.38 -25.64
N GLY A 1046 -20.23 -40.73 -24.69
CA GLY A 1046 -19.83 -39.85 -23.59
C GLY A 1046 -18.32 -39.96 -23.31
N LEU A 1047 -17.58 -38.87 -23.49
CA LEU A 1047 -16.11 -38.82 -23.31
C LEU A 1047 -15.73 -37.69 -22.34
N ARG A 1048 -14.93 -38.02 -21.31
CA ARG A 1048 -14.40 -37.06 -20.34
C ARG A 1048 -13.02 -37.53 -19.85
N ARG A 1049 -12.03 -36.61 -19.88
CA ARG A 1049 -10.69 -36.71 -19.27
C ARG A 1049 -9.76 -37.74 -19.97
N ASN A 1050 -8.43 -37.56 -20.04
CA ASN A 1050 -7.53 -36.78 -19.19
C ASN A 1050 -6.35 -36.12 -19.94
N ARG A 1051 -5.65 -35.24 -19.21
CA ARG A 1051 -4.38 -34.54 -19.49
C ARG A 1051 -3.32 -35.32 -20.29
N THR A 1052 -2.55 -34.61 -21.11
CA THR A 1052 -1.13 -34.90 -21.41
C THR A 1052 -0.27 -33.63 -21.38
N VAL A 1053 1.04 -33.84 -21.16
CA VAL A 1053 2.12 -32.84 -21.08
C VAL A 1053 2.63 -32.50 -22.48
N THR A 1054 3.20 -31.30 -22.68
CA THR A 1054 3.96 -30.96 -23.90
C THR A 1054 5.26 -30.21 -23.58
N GLU A 1055 6.36 -30.72 -24.12
CA GLU A 1055 7.70 -30.11 -24.15
C GLU A 1055 7.77 -28.97 -25.19
N PRO A 1056 8.83 -28.13 -25.20
CA PRO A 1056 8.97 -27.03 -26.14
C PRO A 1056 9.65 -27.46 -27.45
N SER A 1057 9.12 -27.01 -28.59
CA SER A 1057 9.76 -27.12 -29.90
C SER A 1057 10.09 -25.75 -30.50
N ILE A 1058 11.28 -25.64 -31.10
CA ILE A 1058 11.79 -24.44 -31.77
C ILE A 1058 11.57 -24.61 -33.27
N TYR A 1059 10.81 -23.72 -33.94
CA TYR A 1059 11.24 -22.96 -35.15
C TYR A 1059 10.10 -22.23 -35.88
N SER A 1060 10.55 -21.19 -36.60
CA SER A 1060 10.01 -20.62 -37.85
C SER A 1060 8.78 -19.69 -37.82
N SER A 1061 8.81 -18.80 -38.79
CA SER A 1061 7.93 -17.65 -38.98
C SER A 1061 6.99 -17.88 -40.16
N SER A 1062 5.69 -17.58 -40.00
CA SER A 1062 4.88 -16.82 -40.99
C SER A 1062 3.40 -16.78 -40.63
N GLN A 1063 2.75 -15.70 -41.11
CA GLN A 1063 1.31 -15.50 -41.34
C GLN A 1063 0.34 -15.65 -40.15
N GLY A 1064 -0.20 -14.50 -39.76
CA GLY A 1064 -1.13 -14.34 -38.66
C GLY A 1064 -2.54 -14.86 -38.89
N ASP A 1065 -3.32 -14.81 -37.81
CA ASP A 1065 -4.77 -14.84 -37.87
C ASP A 1065 -5.41 -13.91 -36.82
N VAL A 1066 -6.70 -13.64 -37.00
CA VAL A 1066 -7.43 -12.49 -36.44
C VAL A 1066 -8.01 -12.80 -35.05
N SER A 1067 -7.41 -12.24 -33.99
CA SER A 1067 -8.01 -12.30 -32.63
C SER A 1067 -7.65 -11.10 -31.74
N GLU A 1068 -8.00 -9.88 -32.17
CA GLU A 1068 -7.89 -8.68 -31.33
C GLU A 1068 -9.13 -7.77 -31.41
N ARG A 1069 -9.32 -6.97 -30.34
CA ARG A 1069 -10.26 -5.82 -30.20
C ARG A 1069 -11.69 -6.13 -29.72
N CYS A 1070 -11.80 -6.62 -28.49
CA CYS A 1070 -12.94 -6.30 -27.60
C CYS A 1070 -12.55 -5.69 -26.22
N THR A 1071 -11.27 -5.66 -25.84
CA THR A 1071 -10.81 -5.10 -24.55
C THR A 1071 -10.34 -3.64 -24.60
N HIS A 1072 -10.25 -3.00 -25.76
CA HIS A 1072 -9.76 -1.62 -25.93
C HIS A 1072 -10.78 -0.51 -25.58
N LEU A 1073 -11.92 -0.84 -24.97
CA LEU A 1073 -13.03 0.12 -24.81
C LEU A 1073 -13.05 0.85 -23.45
N TRP A 1074 -12.24 0.44 -22.47
CA TRP A 1074 -12.41 0.81 -21.05
C TRP A 1074 -11.36 1.71 -20.43
N GLU A 1075 -10.09 1.51 -20.76
CA GLU A 1075 -9.00 2.14 -19.99
C GLU A 1075 -8.80 3.62 -20.31
N MET A 1076 -9.51 4.14 -21.32
CA MET A 1076 -9.58 5.57 -21.59
C MET A 1076 -10.32 6.36 -20.50
N GLN A 1077 -11.22 5.76 -19.72
CA GLN A 1077 -12.10 6.52 -18.82
C GLN A 1077 -11.38 7.06 -17.55
N TYR A 1078 -10.39 6.32 -17.05
CA TYR A 1078 -9.49 6.80 -15.98
C TYR A 1078 -8.31 7.64 -16.51
N ALA A 1079 -7.94 7.49 -17.78
CA ALA A 1079 -6.96 8.37 -18.41
C ALA A 1079 -7.56 9.76 -18.71
N TYR A 1080 -8.80 9.82 -19.22
CA TYR A 1080 -9.45 11.09 -19.58
C TYR A 1080 -9.79 11.99 -18.39
N THR A 1081 -9.95 11.44 -17.19
CA THR A 1081 -10.20 12.23 -15.96
C THR A 1081 -8.95 12.95 -15.45
N ASN A 1082 -7.74 12.42 -15.71
CA ASN A 1082 -6.48 13.07 -15.31
C ASN A 1082 -5.72 13.73 -16.47
N ALA A 1083 -5.95 13.33 -17.73
CA ALA A 1083 -5.17 13.82 -18.88
C ALA A 1083 -5.60 15.20 -19.43
N HIS A 1084 -6.73 15.76 -19.00
CA HIS A 1084 -7.21 17.04 -19.53
C HIS A 1084 -6.60 18.30 -18.89
N LEU A 1085 -5.53 18.15 -18.09
CA LEU A 1085 -4.79 19.25 -17.47
C LEU A 1085 -3.53 19.72 -18.23
N TYR A 1086 -3.19 19.12 -19.37
CA TYR A 1086 -2.10 19.59 -20.24
C TYR A 1086 -2.37 19.35 -21.74
N SER A 1087 -3.18 20.20 -22.35
CA SER A 1087 -2.89 20.86 -23.65
C SER A 1087 -4.13 21.49 -24.29
N HIS A 1088 -4.16 22.82 -24.35
CA HIS A 1088 -4.62 23.56 -25.54
C HIS A 1088 -4.05 24.98 -25.51
N SER A 1089 -2.95 25.19 -26.24
CA SER A 1089 -2.39 26.51 -26.51
C SER A 1089 -3.16 27.21 -27.64
N HIS A 1090 -3.71 28.38 -27.34
CA HIS A 1090 -4.01 29.54 -28.19
C HIS A 1090 -4.62 29.34 -29.61
N ILE A 1091 -5.68 30.11 -29.87
CA ILE A 1091 -5.61 31.29 -30.75
C ILE A 1091 -6.54 32.38 -30.18
N GLU A 1092 -6.09 33.62 -30.22
CA GLU A 1092 -6.82 34.81 -29.74
C GLU A 1092 -7.80 35.34 -30.81
N LEU A 1093 -8.77 36.15 -30.39
CA LEU A 1093 -8.99 37.48 -30.99
C LEU A 1093 -9.83 38.37 -30.07
N ALA A 1094 -9.53 39.67 -30.06
CA ALA A 1094 -9.98 40.62 -29.05
C ALA A 1094 -11.01 41.64 -29.57
N GLN A 1095 -11.81 42.16 -28.64
CA GLN A 1095 -12.41 43.52 -28.58
C GLN A 1095 -13.11 44.13 -29.82
N ALA A 1096 -14.41 44.42 -29.68
CA ALA A 1096 -15.02 45.65 -30.23
C ALA A 1096 -16.23 46.11 -29.38
N ARG A 1097 -16.37 47.44 -29.23
CA ARG A 1097 -17.16 48.19 -28.24
C ARG A 1097 -18.67 48.38 -28.55
N THR A 1098 -19.41 48.76 -27.49
CA THR A 1098 -20.53 49.75 -27.42
C THR A 1098 -21.84 49.56 -28.19
N THR A 1099 -22.98 49.42 -27.47
CA THR A 1099 -23.97 50.50 -27.19
C THR A 1099 -25.25 49.96 -26.49
N SER A 1100 -25.88 50.79 -25.65
CA SER A 1100 -27.23 50.64 -25.04
C SER A 1100 -28.29 51.35 -25.92
N PRO A 1101 -29.61 51.51 -25.57
CA PRO A 1101 -30.33 51.16 -24.33
C PRO A 1101 -31.79 50.60 -24.49
N GLY A 1102 -32.50 50.44 -23.36
CA GLY A 1102 -33.96 50.22 -23.25
C GLY A 1102 -34.32 48.95 -22.48
N GLY A 1103 -35.30 48.91 -21.55
CA GLY A 1103 -36.27 49.91 -21.08
C GLY A 1103 -37.54 49.18 -20.58
N PHE A 1104 -38.33 49.82 -19.68
CA PHE A 1104 -39.64 49.37 -19.13
C PHE A 1104 -39.71 48.44 -17.88
N SER A 1105 -39.64 49.10 -16.72
CA SER A 1105 -40.70 49.17 -15.67
C SER A 1105 -41.65 47.99 -15.34
N LEU A 1106 -41.51 47.52 -14.09
CA LEU A 1106 -42.53 47.25 -13.04
C LEU A 1106 -43.92 47.92 -13.19
N PRO A 1107 -45.02 47.33 -12.65
CA PRO A 1107 -45.41 47.50 -11.21
C PRO A 1107 -45.89 46.21 -10.48
N VAL A 1108 -45.47 45.93 -9.23
CA VAL A 1108 -45.99 46.36 -7.89
C VAL A 1108 -47.26 45.65 -7.38
N MET A 1109 -47.10 44.79 -6.36
CA MET A 1109 -47.76 44.80 -5.03
C MET A 1109 -47.16 43.65 -4.18
N ALA A 1110 -46.54 43.75 -2.99
CA ALA A 1110 -46.51 44.70 -1.86
C ALA A 1110 -47.33 44.26 -0.62
N ALA A 1111 -46.66 43.60 0.34
CA ALA A 1111 -46.85 43.66 1.80
C ALA A 1111 -45.79 42.77 2.51
N GLY A 1112 -45.11 43.14 3.60
CA GLY A 1112 -45.02 44.45 4.27
C GLY A 1112 -44.50 44.33 5.72
N CYS A 1113 -43.74 45.33 6.19
CA CYS A 1113 -43.21 45.57 7.56
C CYS A 1113 -41.89 44.85 7.95
N HIS A 1114 -40.74 45.54 8.14
CA HIS A 1114 -40.34 46.62 9.10
C HIS A 1114 -39.85 46.03 10.45
N CYS A 1115 -38.82 46.53 11.19
CA CYS A 1115 -37.89 47.67 11.13
C CYS A 1115 -36.71 47.40 12.13
N SER A 1116 -35.57 48.11 12.26
CA SER A 1116 -34.81 49.06 11.41
C SER A 1116 -33.52 49.55 12.13
N CYS A 1117 -32.40 49.74 11.40
CA CYS A 1117 -31.27 50.66 11.73
C CYS A 1117 -30.41 50.32 12.99
N PHE A 1118 -29.15 50.75 13.23
CA PHE A 1118 -28.08 51.56 12.56
C PHE A 1118 -26.77 51.36 13.40
N SER A 1119 -25.52 51.74 13.06
CA SER A 1119 -24.82 52.07 11.78
C SER A 1119 -23.33 52.39 12.08
N GLN A 1120 -22.40 52.12 11.13
CA GLN A 1120 -20.98 52.58 11.10
C GLN A 1120 -20.04 52.00 12.19
N SER A 1121 -18.72 51.85 11.96
CA SER A 1121 -17.82 52.42 10.93
C SER A 1121 -17.10 51.38 10.08
#